data_AF-G8Y5W2-F1
#
_entry.id   AF-G8Y5W2-F1
#
_cell.length_a   1.000
_cell.length_b   1.000
_cell.length_c   1.000
_cell.angle_alpha   90.00
_cell.angle_beta   90.00
_cell.angle_gamma   90.00
#
_symmetry.space_group_name_H-M   'P 1'
#
loop_
_entity.id
_entity.type
_entity.pdbx_description
1 polymer ?
#
loop_
_entity_poly.entity_id
_entity_poly.type
_entity_poly.pdbx_seq_one_letter_code
_entity_poly.pdbx_strand_id
1 'polypeptide(L)'
;MFLKCGGVLRHSNVSLTRVRWYMLLHKCFIGSTSNNHLYDKIGNQRPGESNLTVTNYDRLSHVSVSSSNDTKSMNAKIQEAIDNEDYVTAWETCKLMKKAAVAPNIETYRKLLSVCCTQRKKSYIDLATELYLAYLDSRNVKDISRSLNHDRITSYFMQALSNSRKFTDYFLLNQIWFYEIEPYISDSYLKSLYFSTSISILVNSNQFEMAFDVLQQALSDIDAYDPDDIEASDLFKSLPFEKIMDVLNDRGDCDTLNEILNILWVYNSNRKSSIKIDKFLKSERMMDYLNTALAHNNYELVKFIYYNYIMAHFDTERVSDTIIHKKKDESENGEIVPFYMINENLTFQILHTFATNGDVNSVLSLIEAHYLHKSLKGKKGITKDIIIKIIEAYCYNRDFMQGERIVEKRESKINDDSIKKILEVITSCSGKLPKEASKLRFSDITQCMSFKFMNYQVIDKNIQREEERRRLQWEDANVSGTTHTNKQTPIRNKNLENSDQGNIMFNLDVLATFVREHVCYIQDREEISQNALTLFINCILNHVNLYQTFSGTVRVLSVLNSLNSKFLDEWLDNDSIKIILNSMANSSGAKICSLLFFDYLTKTSRMEPSYYRFFISASLRGNFHDLFQFYMYHYIKACGHELDNRTISILEDIPSEAIKENDKSLKIVQLAKKAFSSYNKMKPLIDKEEISTILESLHTGVDTPVIKNENLEYFNRKYLYHIDVRDSEYLKYIISI
;
A
#
# COMPACT_ATOMS: atom_id res chain seq x y z
N MET A 1 -29.13 2.19 9.51
CA MET A 1 -30.43 2.41 10.19
C MET A 1 -31.41 1.25 9.97
N PHE A 2 -31.49 0.64 8.77
CA PHE A 2 -32.32 -0.54 8.50
C PHE A 2 -31.84 -1.87 9.11
N LEU A 3 -30.55 -2.03 9.42
CA LEU A 3 -30.01 -3.23 10.09
C LEU A 3 -30.37 -3.35 11.58
N LYS A 4 -30.86 -2.27 12.24
CA LYS A 4 -31.25 -2.30 13.67
C LYS A 4 -32.71 -2.72 13.91
N CYS A 5 -33.53 -2.89 12.86
CA CYS A 5 -34.95 -3.19 13.01
C CYS A 5 -35.29 -4.70 12.94
N GLY A 6 -34.34 -5.58 12.59
CA GLY A 6 -34.58 -7.02 12.47
C GLY A 6 -34.84 -7.75 13.80
N GLY A 7 -34.45 -7.16 14.93
CA GLY A 7 -34.53 -7.81 16.25
C GLY A 7 -35.90 -7.75 16.96
N VAL A 8 -36.86 -6.94 16.50
CA VAL A 8 -38.06 -6.58 17.31
C VAL A 8 -39.37 -7.22 16.83
N LEU A 9 -39.39 -8.01 15.74
CA LEU A 9 -40.63 -8.54 15.16
C LEU A 9 -40.74 -10.08 15.18
N ARG A 10 -40.39 -10.70 16.32
CA ARG A 10 -40.45 -12.17 16.53
C ARG A 10 -41.84 -12.76 16.79
N HIS A 11 -42.93 -12.00 16.77
CA HIS A 11 -44.28 -12.55 17.00
C HIS A 11 -45.33 -12.02 16.03
N SER A 12 -45.61 -12.79 14.96
CA SER A 12 -46.94 -12.89 14.31
C SER A 12 -46.90 -13.85 13.12
N ASN A 13 -47.71 -14.91 13.17
CA ASN A 13 -47.95 -15.88 12.09
C ASN A 13 -48.67 -15.22 10.90
N VAL A 14 -47.93 -14.58 9.98
CA VAL A 14 -48.40 -14.18 8.64
C VAL A 14 -47.19 -14.11 7.68
N SER A 15 -46.68 -15.24 7.16
CA SER A 15 -45.41 -15.24 6.40
C SER A 15 -45.56 -14.90 4.91
N LEU A 16 -46.49 -15.53 4.17
CA LEU A 16 -46.58 -15.34 2.71
C LEU A 16 -47.19 -13.99 2.27
N THR A 17 -48.17 -13.47 3.02
CA THR A 17 -48.83 -12.20 2.70
C THR A 17 -47.88 -11.02 2.85
N ARG A 18 -46.91 -11.10 3.78
CA ARG A 18 -45.88 -10.07 3.97
C ARG A 18 -44.89 -10.01 2.82
N VAL A 19 -44.41 -11.16 2.33
CA VAL A 19 -43.53 -11.22 1.15
C VAL A 19 -44.23 -10.61 -0.08
N ARG A 20 -45.53 -10.92 -0.28
CA ARG A 20 -46.34 -10.32 -1.37
C ARG A 20 -46.57 -8.81 -1.18
N TRP A 21 -46.87 -8.34 0.03
CA TRP A 21 -47.05 -6.91 0.30
C TRP A 21 -45.78 -6.10 0.07
N TYR A 22 -44.61 -6.65 0.44
CA TYR A 22 -43.33 -6.01 0.18
C TYR A 22 -42.97 -6.00 -1.31
N MET A 23 -43.24 -7.07 -2.06
CA MET A 23 -43.07 -7.08 -3.53
C MET A 23 -44.01 -6.10 -4.24
N LEU A 24 -45.23 -5.91 -3.74
CA LEU A 24 -46.19 -4.90 -4.23
C LEU A 24 -45.72 -3.48 -3.95
N LEU A 25 -45.28 -3.20 -2.71
CA LEU A 25 -44.71 -1.90 -2.32
C LEU A 25 -43.46 -1.55 -3.14
N HIS A 26 -42.62 -2.54 -3.47
CA HIS A 26 -41.39 -2.32 -4.23
C HIS A 26 -41.64 -2.13 -5.74
N LYS A 27 -42.67 -2.80 -6.32
CA LYS A 27 -43.14 -2.51 -7.69
C LYS A 27 -43.69 -1.09 -7.81
N CYS A 28 -44.37 -0.58 -6.77
CA CYS A 28 -44.86 0.79 -6.74
C CYS A 28 -43.72 1.83 -6.65
N PHE A 29 -42.64 1.56 -5.90
CA PHE A 29 -41.52 2.50 -5.74
C PHE A 29 -40.59 2.61 -6.97
N ILE A 30 -40.46 1.54 -7.77
CA ILE A 30 -39.66 1.56 -9.02
C ILE A 30 -40.46 2.23 -10.17
N GLY A 31 -41.79 2.21 -10.12
CA GLY A 31 -42.64 2.91 -11.08
C GLY A 31 -42.63 4.44 -10.94
N SER A 32 -42.17 4.99 -9.81
CA SER A 32 -42.19 6.43 -9.52
C SER A 32 -40.87 7.17 -9.78
N THR A 33 -39.77 6.48 -10.11
CA THR A 33 -38.48 7.13 -10.42
C THR A 33 -38.13 7.18 -11.90
N SER A 34 -39.04 6.75 -12.78
CA SER A 34 -38.90 6.87 -14.23
C SER A 34 -40.26 7.15 -14.89
N ASN A 35 -40.78 8.38 -14.74
CA ASN A 35 -41.70 9.04 -15.68
C ASN A 35 -42.19 10.39 -15.12
N ASN A 36 -41.33 11.41 -15.17
CA ASN A 36 -41.77 12.81 -15.20
C ASN A 36 -41.52 13.36 -16.61
N HIS A 37 -42.25 12.85 -17.60
CA HIS A 37 -42.46 13.49 -18.91
C HIS A 37 -43.46 12.66 -19.74
N LEU A 38 -44.72 12.58 -19.30
CA LEU A 38 -45.84 12.18 -20.17
C LEU A 38 -47.19 12.54 -19.52
N TYR A 39 -47.30 13.79 -19.05
CA TYR A 39 -48.57 14.49 -18.93
C TYR A 39 -48.64 15.45 -20.10
N ASP A 40 -49.04 14.93 -21.27
CA ASP A 40 -49.77 15.65 -22.32
C ASP A 40 -49.78 14.78 -23.58
N LYS A 41 -50.98 14.65 -24.17
CA LYS A 41 -51.34 13.85 -25.35
C LYS A 41 -51.64 12.36 -25.07
N ILE A 42 -52.93 12.05 -24.89
CA ILE A 42 -53.79 11.54 -25.96
C ILE A 42 -55.20 11.39 -25.37
N GLY A 43 -56.05 12.37 -25.70
CA GLY A 43 -57.49 12.17 -25.76
C GLY A 43 -57.87 11.74 -27.18
N ASN A 44 -58.96 10.99 -27.28
CA ASN A 44 -59.71 10.67 -28.50
C ASN A 44 -58.98 9.87 -29.60
N GLN A 45 -59.31 8.57 -29.71
CA GLN A 45 -59.78 7.99 -30.97
C GLN A 45 -60.45 6.62 -30.75
N ARG A 46 -61.60 6.45 -31.42
CA ARG A 46 -62.42 5.24 -31.49
C ARG A 46 -61.74 4.14 -32.33
N PRO A 47 -62.16 2.87 -32.18
CA PRO A 47 -61.52 1.72 -32.83
C PRO A 47 -61.90 1.64 -34.31
N GLY A 48 -60.89 1.54 -35.18
CA GLY A 48 -61.02 1.21 -36.59
C GLY A 48 -60.44 -0.18 -36.84
N GLU A 49 -61.25 -1.01 -37.47
CA GLU A 49 -60.97 -2.38 -37.89
C GLU A 49 -59.70 -2.49 -38.74
N SER A 50 -58.89 -3.51 -38.49
CA SER A 50 -58.04 -4.10 -39.53
C SER A 50 -57.86 -5.58 -39.28
N ASN A 51 -58.51 -6.34 -40.15
CA ASN A 51 -58.46 -7.79 -40.31
C ASN A 51 -57.03 -8.32 -40.39
N LEU A 52 -56.70 -9.29 -39.53
CA LEU A 52 -55.64 -10.27 -39.76
C LEU A 52 -56.11 -11.63 -39.23
N THR A 53 -56.69 -12.40 -40.15
CA THR A 53 -56.66 -13.86 -40.27
C THR A 53 -56.75 -14.67 -38.98
N VAL A 54 -58.00 -14.97 -38.63
CA VAL A 54 -58.42 -16.10 -37.81
C VAL A 54 -58.09 -17.39 -38.53
N THR A 55 -57.13 -18.16 -38.02
CA THR A 55 -57.12 -19.63 -38.15
C THR A 55 -56.52 -20.24 -36.89
N ASN A 56 -57.33 -21.05 -36.21
CA ASN A 56 -57.01 -21.97 -35.09
C ASN A 56 -57.02 -21.46 -33.64
N TYR A 57 -57.93 -20.54 -33.27
CA TYR A 57 -58.12 -20.15 -31.86
C TYR A 57 -59.47 -20.55 -31.20
N ASP A 58 -60.38 -21.23 -31.89
CA ASP A 58 -61.76 -21.49 -31.39
C ASP A 58 -62.06 -22.94 -30.96
N ARG A 59 -61.14 -23.63 -30.28
CA ARG A 59 -61.43 -24.97 -29.72
C ARG A 59 -61.00 -25.25 -28.29
N LEU A 60 -60.78 -24.24 -27.44
CA LEU A 60 -60.48 -24.47 -26.01
C LEU A 60 -61.18 -23.53 -25.03
N SER A 61 -62.29 -22.87 -25.43
CA SER A 61 -63.01 -21.92 -24.56
C SER A 61 -64.26 -22.46 -23.87
N HIS A 62 -64.50 -23.78 -23.86
CA HIS A 62 -65.55 -24.38 -23.03
C HIS A 62 -65.12 -25.74 -22.48
N VAL A 63 -64.41 -25.74 -21.37
CA VAL A 63 -64.33 -26.91 -20.47
C VAL A 63 -64.75 -26.45 -19.09
N SER A 64 -65.97 -26.82 -18.70
CA SER A 64 -66.43 -26.82 -17.33
C SER A 64 -65.56 -27.79 -16.52
N VAL A 65 -64.77 -27.24 -15.61
CA VAL A 65 -63.79 -27.96 -14.77
C VAL A 65 -64.52 -28.94 -13.84
N SER A 66 -64.23 -30.24 -14.00
CA SER A 66 -64.66 -31.29 -13.06
C SER A 66 -63.43 -32.06 -12.52
N SER A 67 -63.43 -32.34 -11.22
CA SER A 67 -62.27 -32.14 -10.33
C SER A 67 -61.34 -33.34 -10.08
N SER A 68 -61.06 -34.22 -11.05
CA SER A 68 -59.99 -35.24 -10.85
C SER A 68 -59.35 -35.83 -12.12
N ASN A 69 -60.09 -35.96 -13.22
CA ASN A 69 -59.56 -36.53 -14.47
C ASN A 69 -58.73 -35.53 -15.29
N ASP A 70 -59.06 -34.24 -15.25
CA ASP A 70 -58.34 -33.19 -15.98
C ASP A 70 -56.94 -32.94 -15.38
N THR A 71 -56.80 -33.07 -14.07
CA THR A 71 -55.50 -32.96 -13.38
C THR A 71 -54.51 -34.05 -13.83
N LYS A 72 -54.99 -35.29 -14.04
CA LYS A 72 -54.14 -36.38 -14.55
C LYS A 72 -53.78 -36.16 -16.01
N SER A 73 -54.73 -35.69 -16.84
CA SER A 73 -54.48 -35.38 -18.25
C SER A 73 -53.50 -34.22 -18.43
N MET A 74 -53.64 -33.14 -17.65
CA MET A 74 -52.71 -32.00 -17.72
C MET A 74 -51.32 -32.34 -17.17
N ASN A 75 -51.21 -33.11 -16.09
CA ASN A 75 -49.91 -33.60 -15.62
C ASN A 75 -49.26 -34.57 -16.62
N ALA A 76 -50.04 -35.40 -17.33
CA ALA A 76 -49.51 -36.27 -18.39
C ALA A 76 -48.99 -35.46 -19.59
N LYS A 77 -49.70 -34.40 -20.00
CA LYS A 77 -49.23 -33.46 -21.03
C LYS A 77 -47.98 -32.70 -20.63
N ILE A 78 -47.87 -32.29 -19.37
CA ILE A 78 -46.66 -31.67 -18.84
C ILE A 78 -45.51 -32.67 -18.85
N GLN A 79 -45.77 -33.92 -18.45
CA GLN A 79 -44.76 -34.97 -18.45
C GLN A 79 -44.28 -35.31 -19.87
N GLU A 80 -45.18 -35.43 -20.83
CA GLU A 80 -44.88 -35.62 -22.26
C GLU A 80 -44.09 -34.44 -22.85
N ALA A 81 -44.46 -33.19 -22.51
CA ALA A 81 -43.71 -32.00 -22.92
C ALA A 81 -42.31 -31.97 -22.31
N ILE A 82 -42.16 -32.40 -21.04
CA ILE A 82 -40.85 -32.52 -20.38
C ILE A 82 -40.00 -33.62 -21.04
N ASP A 83 -40.59 -34.78 -21.36
CA ASP A 83 -39.91 -35.92 -21.99
C ASP A 83 -39.47 -35.60 -23.43
N ASN A 84 -40.14 -34.67 -24.10
CA ASN A 84 -39.80 -34.15 -25.43
C ASN A 84 -38.93 -32.87 -25.38
N GLU A 85 -38.43 -32.47 -24.21
CA GLU A 85 -37.65 -31.24 -23.98
C GLU A 85 -38.36 -29.91 -24.37
N ASP A 86 -39.69 -29.93 -24.55
CA ASP A 86 -40.51 -28.76 -24.83
C ASP A 86 -40.98 -28.07 -23.54
N TYR A 87 -40.04 -27.42 -22.88
CA TYR A 87 -40.24 -26.79 -21.57
C TYR A 87 -41.13 -25.54 -21.60
N VAL A 88 -41.28 -24.91 -22.78
CA VAL A 88 -42.18 -23.76 -22.96
C VAL A 88 -43.63 -24.24 -22.89
N THR A 89 -43.97 -25.28 -23.64
CA THR A 89 -45.29 -25.90 -23.62
C THR A 89 -45.61 -26.51 -22.26
N ALA A 90 -44.62 -27.11 -21.59
CA ALA A 90 -44.77 -27.60 -20.21
C ALA A 90 -45.16 -26.46 -19.25
N TRP A 91 -44.52 -25.29 -19.36
CA TRP A 91 -44.82 -24.14 -18.50
C TRP A 91 -46.15 -23.47 -18.83
N GLU A 92 -46.52 -23.32 -20.09
CA GLU A 92 -47.82 -22.80 -20.50
C GLU A 92 -48.96 -23.68 -19.98
N THR A 93 -48.77 -25.00 -20.02
CA THR A 93 -49.72 -25.97 -19.45
C THR A 93 -49.83 -25.83 -17.93
N CYS A 94 -48.72 -25.57 -17.21
CA CYS A 94 -48.76 -25.23 -15.78
C CYS A 94 -49.52 -23.92 -15.50
N LYS A 95 -49.38 -22.88 -16.33
CA LYS A 95 -50.16 -21.64 -16.19
C LYS A 95 -51.66 -21.88 -16.36
N LEU A 96 -52.04 -22.75 -17.30
CA LEU A 96 -53.44 -23.16 -17.49
C LEU A 96 -53.98 -23.91 -16.28
N MET A 97 -53.21 -24.84 -15.70
CA MET A 97 -53.57 -25.51 -14.45
C MET A 97 -53.78 -24.51 -13.29
N LYS A 98 -52.90 -23.51 -13.16
CA LYS A 98 -53.02 -22.47 -12.15
C LYS A 98 -54.27 -21.61 -12.34
N LYS A 99 -54.61 -21.24 -13.58
CA LYS A 99 -55.87 -20.53 -13.91
C LYS A 99 -57.11 -21.37 -13.56
N ALA A 100 -57.00 -22.69 -13.66
CA ALA A 100 -58.04 -23.63 -13.26
C ALA A 100 -58.04 -23.97 -11.75
N ALA A 101 -57.23 -23.27 -10.93
CA ALA A 101 -57.05 -23.53 -9.49
C ALA A 101 -56.57 -24.95 -9.14
N VAL A 102 -55.83 -25.60 -10.06
CA VAL A 102 -55.23 -26.92 -9.85
C VAL A 102 -53.72 -26.77 -9.71
N ALA A 103 -53.14 -27.26 -8.61
CA ALA A 103 -51.69 -27.25 -8.42
C ALA A 103 -51.02 -28.40 -9.21
N PRO A 104 -49.93 -28.14 -9.95
CA PRO A 104 -49.03 -29.17 -10.45
C PRO A 104 -48.52 -30.07 -9.32
N ASN A 105 -48.19 -31.33 -9.64
CA ASN A 105 -47.61 -32.22 -8.64
C ASN A 105 -46.14 -31.82 -8.32
N ILE A 106 -45.62 -32.29 -7.17
CA ILE A 106 -44.27 -31.96 -6.67
C ILE A 106 -43.18 -32.35 -7.68
N GLU A 107 -43.35 -33.48 -8.37
CA GLU A 107 -42.41 -33.97 -9.38
C GLU A 107 -42.31 -33.03 -10.59
N THR A 108 -43.42 -32.41 -10.98
CA THR A 108 -43.47 -31.41 -12.05
C THR A 108 -42.68 -30.15 -11.68
N TYR A 109 -42.88 -29.63 -10.47
CA TYR A 109 -42.09 -28.48 -9.97
C TYR A 109 -40.60 -28.80 -9.95
N ARG A 110 -40.23 -30.01 -9.51
CA ARG A 110 -38.84 -30.47 -9.48
C ARG A 110 -38.20 -30.45 -10.87
N LYS A 111 -38.85 -31.06 -11.87
CA LYS A 111 -38.33 -31.14 -13.24
C LYS A 111 -38.23 -29.76 -13.91
N LEU A 112 -39.24 -28.91 -13.74
CA LEU A 112 -39.23 -27.56 -14.32
C LEU A 112 -38.16 -26.66 -13.69
N LEU A 113 -37.96 -26.75 -12.36
CA LEU A 113 -36.88 -26.00 -11.70
C LEU A 113 -35.50 -26.53 -12.06
N SER A 114 -35.32 -27.85 -12.24
CA SER A 114 -34.05 -28.40 -12.72
C SER A 114 -33.70 -27.90 -14.13
N VAL A 115 -34.70 -27.69 -15.00
CA VAL A 115 -34.50 -27.09 -16.33
C VAL A 115 -34.12 -25.61 -16.22
N CYS A 116 -34.76 -24.87 -15.33
CA CYS A 116 -34.40 -23.46 -15.10
C CYS A 116 -32.96 -23.31 -14.59
N CYS A 117 -32.47 -24.28 -13.82
CA CYS A 117 -31.09 -24.34 -13.37
C CYS A 117 -30.08 -24.55 -14.53
N THR A 118 -30.42 -25.37 -15.53
CA THR A 118 -29.51 -25.66 -16.66
C THR A 118 -29.48 -24.55 -17.70
N GLN A 119 -30.61 -23.85 -17.89
CA GLN A 119 -30.76 -22.78 -18.87
C GLN A 119 -30.37 -21.42 -18.26
N ARG A 120 -29.09 -21.05 -18.31
CA ARG A 120 -28.49 -19.83 -17.72
C ARG A 120 -28.97 -18.48 -18.32
N LYS A 121 -30.23 -18.35 -18.78
CA LYS A 121 -30.80 -17.12 -19.34
C LYS A 121 -31.74 -16.43 -18.34
N LYS A 122 -31.80 -15.10 -18.40
CA LYS A 122 -32.63 -14.25 -17.52
C LYS A 122 -34.10 -14.68 -17.43
N SER A 123 -34.71 -15.08 -18.54
CA SER A 123 -36.11 -15.53 -18.58
C SER A 123 -36.38 -16.75 -17.71
N TYR A 124 -35.38 -17.61 -17.49
CA TYR A 124 -35.52 -18.81 -16.66
C TYR A 124 -35.34 -18.53 -15.16
N ILE A 125 -34.68 -17.43 -14.79
CA ILE A 125 -34.55 -17.01 -13.38
C ILE A 125 -35.88 -16.44 -12.87
N ASP A 126 -36.51 -15.57 -13.67
CA ASP A 126 -37.83 -15.02 -13.37
C ASP A 126 -38.87 -16.16 -13.31
N LEU A 127 -38.76 -17.14 -14.22
CA LEU A 127 -39.55 -18.37 -14.20
C LEU A 127 -39.32 -19.24 -12.96
N ALA A 128 -38.06 -19.48 -12.58
CA ALA A 128 -37.72 -20.27 -11.40
C ALA A 128 -38.32 -19.65 -10.13
N THR A 129 -38.29 -18.32 -10.04
CA THR A 129 -38.93 -17.57 -8.96
C THR A 129 -40.44 -17.77 -8.94
N GLU A 130 -41.11 -17.62 -10.08
CA GLU A 130 -42.55 -17.84 -10.18
C GLU A 130 -42.95 -19.29 -9.81
N LEU A 131 -42.18 -20.27 -10.27
CA LEU A 131 -42.36 -21.68 -9.98
C LEU A 131 -42.18 -21.99 -8.49
N TYR A 132 -41.14 -21.46 -7.85
CA TYR A 132 -40.85 -21.75 -6.45
C TYR A 132 -41.87 -21.08 -5.50
N LEU A 133 -42.30 -19.85 -5.80
CA LEU A 133 -43.38 -19.19 -5.06
C LEU A 133 -44.73 -19.92 -5.23
N ALA A 134 -45.05 -20.39 -6.44
CA ALA A 134 -46.25 -21.20 -6.67
C ALA A 134 -46.18 -22.54 -5.93
N TYR A 135 -44.99 -23.14 -5.84
CA TYR A 135 -44.76 -24.32 -5.03
C TYR A 135 -44.99 -24.02 -3.53
N LEU A 136 -44.50 -22.90 -2.99
CA LEU A 136 -44.77 -22.43 -1.62
C LEU A 136 -46.27 -22.23 -1.36
N ASP A 137 -46.99 -21.58 -2.27
CA ASP A 137 -48.44 -21.33 -2.19
C ASP A 137 -49.28 -22.62 -2.17
N SER A 138 -48.81 -23.68 -2.82
CA SER A 138 -49.54 -24.94 -2.97
C SER A 138 -49.42 -25.89 -1.77
N ARG A 139 -48.70 -25.49 -0.70
CA ARG A 139 -48.39 -26.37 0.45
C ARG A 139 -49.42 -26.25 1.57
N ASN A 140 -49.78 -27.38 2.17
CA ASN A 140 -50.37 -27.41 3.51
C ASN A 140 -49.24 -27.34 4.55
N VAL A 141 -49.32 -26.35 5.45
CA VAL A 141 -48.26 -25.91 6.40
C VAL A 141 -47.79 -27.01 7.40
N LYS A 142 -48.41 -28.19 7.43
CA LYS A 142 -48.18 -29.21 8.48
C LYS A 142 -47.20 -30.34 8.14
N ASP A 143 -46.83 -30.56 6.86
CA ASP A 143 -46.03 -31.73 6.43
C ASP A 143 -44.55 -31.42 6.08
N ILE A 144 -44.09 -30.20 6.34
CA ILE A 144 -42.80 -29.70 5.81
C ILE A 144 -41.59 -30.34 6.50
N SER A 145 -41.72 -30.84 7.72
CA SER A 145 -40.55 -31.09 8.57
C SER A 145 -39.60 -32.22 8.13
N ARG A 146 -39.91 -33.04 7.09
CA ARG A 146 -39.04 -34.20 6.73
C ARG A 146 -39.01 -34.65 5.25
N SER A 147 -39.55 -33.90 4.28
CA SER A 147 -39.61 -34.40 2.89
C SER A 147 -38.34 -34.09 2.09
N LEU A 148 -37.56 -35.12 1.74
CA LEU A 148 -36.38 -35.09 0.83
C LEU A 148 -36.66 -34.35 -0.51
N ASN A 149 -37.93 -34.27 -0.93
CA ASN A 149 -38.34 -33.56 -2.13
C ASN A 149 -38.33 -32.03 -1.96
N HIS A 150 -38.53 -31.53 -0.74
CA HIS A 150 -38.50 -30.10 -0.45
C HIS A 150 -37.07 -29.56 -0.61
N ASP A 151 -36.11 -30.25 -0.01
CA ASP A 151 -34.69 -29.87 -0.06
C ASP A 151 -34.16 -29.86 -1.50
N ARG A 152 -34.54 -30.87 -2.30
CA ARG A 152 -34.20 -30.93 -3.74
C ARG A 152 -34.83 -29.82 -4.56
N ILE A 153 -36.07 -29.44 -4.29
CA ILE A 153 -36.75 -28.36 -5.01
C ILE A 153 -36.12 -27.00 -4.64
N THR A 154 -35.84 -26.80 -3.35
CA THR A 154 -35.15 -25.62 -2.84
C THR A 154 -33.74 -25.49 -3.41
N SER A 155 -32.99 -26.59 -3.53
CA SER A 155 -31.65 -26.56 -4.12
C SER A 155 -31.66 -26.17 -5.59
N TYR A 156 -32.59 -26.69 -6.40
CA TYR A 156 -32.74 -26.26 -7.81
C TYR A 156 -33.10 -24.78 -7.94
N PHE A 157 -33.96 -24.26 -7.06
CA PHE A 157 -34.31 -22.84 -7.04
C PHE A 157 -33.10 -21.95 -6.72
N MET A 158 -32.34 -22.29 -5.67
CA MET A 158 -31.12 -21.56 -5.30
C MET A 158 -30.07 -21.61 -6.42
N GLN A 159 -29.83 -22.79 -7.00
CA GLN A 159 -28.90 -22.92 -8.13
C GLN A 159 -29.33 -22.10 -9.35
N ALA A 160 -30.63 -22.03 -9.65
CA ALA A 160 -31.13 -21.16 -10.72
C ALA A 160 -30.86 -19.68 -10.41
N LEU A 161 -31.09 -19.24 -9.16
CA LEU A 161 -30.83 -17.87 -8.72
C LEU A 161 -29.34 -17.48 -8.69
N SER A 162 -28.43 -18.43 -8.52
CA SER A 162 -26.98 -18.16 -8.47
C SER A 162 -26.43 -17.44 -9.72
N ASN A 163 -27.15 -17.54 -10.84
CA ASN A 163 -26.81 -16.87 -12.10
C ASN A 163 -27.45 -15.48 -12.25
N SER A 164 -28.20 -15.00 -11.25
CA SER A 164 -28.84 -13.69 -11.34
C SER A 164 -27.81 -12.57 -11.27
N ARG A 165 -28.07 -11.53 -12.06
CA ARG A 165 -27.33 -10.25 -12.07
C ARG A 165 -28.14 -9.13 -11.40
N LYS A 166 -29.35 -9.42 -10.90
CA LYS A 166 -30.21 -8.42 -10.26
C LYS A 166 -29.97 -8.45 -8.76
N PHE A 167 -29.55 -7.32 -8.19
CA PHE A 167 -29.40 -7.18 -6.74
C PHE A 167 -30.72 -7.42 -5.98
N THR A 168 -31.88 -7.15 -6.59
CA THR A 168 -33.20 -7.42 -5.99
C THR A 168 -33.42 -8.89 -5.63
N ASP A 169 -32.78 -9.79 -6.36
CA ASP A 169 -32.97 -11.24 -6.19
C ASP A 169 -32.26 -11.74 -4.92
N TYR A 170 -31.23 -11.02 -4.45
CA TYR A 170 -30.59 -11.27 -3.15
C TYR A 170 -31.56 -10.99 -1.99
N PHE A 171 -32.30 -9.87 -2.02
CA PHE A 171 -33.30 -9.60 -0.98
C PHE A 171 -34.42 -10.63 -0.96
N LEU A 172 -34.86 -11.06 -2.15
CA LEU A 172 -35.86 -12.12 -2.27
C LEU A 172 -35.33 -13.43 -1.68
N LEU A 173 -34.09 -13.81 -2.01
CA LEU A 173 -33.44 -15.00 -1.46
C LEU A 173 -33.36 -14.93 0.08
N ASN A 174 -32.91 -13.81 0.65
CA ASN A 174 -32.85 -13.63 2.10
C ASN A 174 -34.22 -13.74 2.75
N GLN A 175 -35.25 -13.13 2.17
CA GLN A 175 -36.61 -13.21 2.70
C GLN A 175 -37.13 -14.65 2.70
N ILE A 176 -36.98 -15.35 1.58
CA ILE A 176 -37.39 -16.75 1.47
C ILE A 176 -36.59 -17.60 2.46
N TRP A 177 -35.28 -17.38 2.59
CA TRP A 177 -34.42 -18.09 3.54
C TRP A 177 -34.91 -17.95 4.97
N PHE A 178 -34.96 -16.72 5.51
CA PHE A 178 -35.28 -16.50 6.93
C PHE A 178 -36.74 -16.83 7.31
N TYR A 179 -37.69 -16.70 6.39
CA TYR A 179 -39.11 -16.89 6.70
C TYR A 179 -39.67 -18.26 6.34
N GLU A 180 -39.15 -18.90 5.28
CA GLU A 180 -39.75 -20.11 4.70
C GLU A 180 -38.83 -21.33 4.73
N ILE A 181 -37.51 -21.16 4.84
CA ILE A 181 -36.54 -22.26 4.72
C ILE A 181 -35.80 -22.51 6.05
N GLU A 182 -35.09 -21.52 6.59
CA GLU A 182 -34.26 -21.64 7.81
C GLU A 182 -35.00 -22.25 9.01
N PRO A 183 -36.27 -21.91 9.32
CA PRO A 183 -36.96 -22.48 10.47
C PRO A 183 -37.22 -24.00 10.38
N TYR A 184 -37.03 -24.59 9.19
CA TYR A 184 -37.41 -25.98 8.88
C TYR A 184 -36.25 -26.84 8.35
N ILE A 185 -35.05 -26.29 8.22
CA ILE A 185 -33.87 -27.02 7.73
C ILE A 185 -33.25 -27.88 8.83
N SER A 186 -32.84 -29.09 8.47
CA SER A 186 -31.90 -29.94 9.24
C SER A 186 -30.60 -30.25 8.48
N ASP A 187 -30.49 -29.79 7.22
CA ASP A 187 -29.43 -30.13 6.27
C ASP A 187 -28.42 -28.98 6.10
N SER A 188 -27.17 -29.22 6.48
CA SER A 188 -26.05 -28.26 6.34
C SER A 188 -25.77 -27.90 4.88
N TYR A 189 -26.08 -28.79 3.92
CA TYR A 189 -25.89 -28.54 2.49
C TYR A 189 -26.73 -27.35 1.97
N LEU A 190 -27.98 -27.20 2.43
CA LEU A 190 -28.84 -26.09 2.02
C LEU A 190 -28.36 -24.74 2.56
N LYS A 191 -27.76 -24.73 3.76
CA LYS A 191 -27.13 -23.55 4.35
C LYS A 191 -25.92 -23.10 3.52
N SER A 192 -25.05 -24.04 3.17
CA SER A 192 -23.92 -23.81 2.26
C SER A 192 -24.37 -23.29 0.89
N LEU A 193 -25.43 -23.87 0.32
CA LEU A 193 -25.97 -23.44 -0.97
C LEU A 193 -26.61 -22.04 -0.91
N TYR A 194 -27.25 -21.67 0.21
CA TYR A 194 -27.76 -20.32 0.43
C TYR A 194 -26.64 -19.28 0.42
N PHE A 195 -25.55 -19.51 1.15
CA PHE A 195 -24.39 -18.61 1.15
C PHE A 195 -23.76 -18.52 -0.23
N SER A 196 -23.53 -19.65 -0.89
CA SER A 196 -23.00 -19.69 -2.27
C SER A 196 -23.86 -18.91 -3.27
N THR A 197 -25.18 -19.07 -3.19
CA THR A 197 -26.13 -18.38 -4.06
C THR A 197 -26.14 -16.88 -3.78
N SER A 198 -26.16 -16.50 -2.50
CA SER A 198 -26.12 -15.11 -2.05
C SER A 198 -24.88 -14.39 -2.57
N ILE A 199 -23.70 -14.98 -2.35
CA ILE A 199 -22.42 -14.43 -2.82
C ILE A 199 -22.41 -14.35 -4.35
N SER A 200 -22.90 -15.37 -5.05
CA SER A 200 -22.96 -15.36 -6.52
C SER A 200 -23.82 -14.22 -7.07
N ILE A 201 -25.00 -13.96 -6.49
CA ILE A 201 -25.86 -12.85 -6.89
C ILE A 201 -25.18 -11.51 -6.63
N LEU A 202 -24.56 -11.34 -5.45
CA LEU A 202 -23.88 -10.10 -5.06
C LEU A 202 -22.69 -9.80 -5.98
N VAL A 203 -21.85 -10.80 -6.26
CA VAL A 203 -20.73 -10.70 -7.21
C VAL A 203 -21.23 -10.37 -8.62
N ASN A 204 -22.23 -11.10 -9.13
CA ASN A 204 -22.79 -10.86 -10.46
C ASN A 204 -23.49 -9.49 -10.61
N SER A 205 -23.89 -8.88 -9.50
CA SER A 205 -24.52 -7.54 -9.44
C SER A 205 -23.55 -6.43 -9.00
N ASN A 206 -22.25 -6.74 -8.95
CA ASN A 206 -21.16 -5.83 -8.58
C ASN A 206 -21.24 -5.25 -7.15
N GLN A 207 -21.92 -5.94 -6.22
CA GLN A 207 -22.03 -5.55 -4.81
C GLN A 207 -20.99 -6.30 -3.96
N PHE A 208 -19.71 -6.03 -4.23
CA PHE A 208 -18.63 -6.87 -3.73
C PHE A 208 -18.37 -6.75 -2.22
N GLU A 209 -18.47 -5.56 -1.62
CA GLU A 209 -18.33 -5.38 -0.16
C GLU A 209 -19.33 -6.27 0.59
N MET A 210 -20.61 -6.22 0.18
CA MET A 210 -21.64 -7.09 0.75
C MET A 210 -21.38 -8.58 0.47
N ALA A 211 -20.79 -8.92 -0.68
CA ALA A 211 -20.42 -10.29 -0.98
C ALA A 211 -19.34 -10.82 -0.03
N PHE A 212 -18.37 -9.97 0.33
CA PHE A 212 -17.33 -10.30 1.30
C PHE A 212 -17.86 -10.37 2.73
N ASP A 213 -18.76 -9.47 3.14
CA ASP A 213 -19.43 -9.55 4.44
C ASP A 213 -20.17 -10.89 4.60
N VAL A 214 -20.89 -11.31 3.56
CA VAL A 214 -21.61 -12.60 3.54
C VAL A 214 -20.64 -13.79 3.51
N LEU A 215 -19.49 -13.67 2.84
CA LEU A 215 -18.44 -14.69 2.87
C LEU A 215 -17.82 -14.83 4.26
N GLN A 216 -17.47 -13.73 4.91
CA GLN A 216 -16.95 -13.74 6.29
C GLN A 216 -17.98 -14.31 7.26
N GLN A 217 -19.25 -13.93 7.10
CA GLN A 217 -20.33 -14.52 7.87
C GLN A 217 -20.41 -16.03 7.63
N ALA A 218 -20.36 -16.49 6.38
CA ALA A 218 -20.42 -17.92 6.07
C ALA A 218 -19.26 -18.71 6.69
N LEU A 219 -18.05 -18.15 6.68
CA LEU A 219 -16.86 -18.75 7.28
C LEU A 219 -16.94 -18.78 8.81
N SER A 220 -17.52 -17.75 9.44
CA SER A 220 -17.73 -17.69 10.90
C SER A 220 -18.90 -18.58 11.37
N ASP A 221 -19.97 -18.69 10.59
CA ASP A 221 -21.20 -19.41 10.95
C ASP A 221 -21.07 -20.94 10.85
N ILE A 222 -19.98 -21.45 10.26
CA ILE A 222 -19.71 -22.87 9.99
C ILE A 222 -18.39 -23.32 10.67
N ASP A 223 -17.83 -22.52 11.60
CA ASP A 223 -16.54 -22.78 12.25
C ASP A 223 -15.48 -23.28 11.26
N ALA A 224 -15.41 -22.64 10.08
CA ALA A 224 -14.57 -23.04 8.94
C ALA A 224 -13.06 -22.86 9.19
N TYR A 225 -12.65 -22.75 10.45
CA TYR A 225 -11.27 -22.79 10.92
C TYR A 225 -10.91 -24.17 11.50
N ASP A 226 -11.89 -25.06 11.72
CA ASP A 226 -11.65 -26.46 12.07
C ASP A 226 -11.55 -27.32 10.80
N PRO A 227 -10.37 -27.87 10.47
CA PRO A 227 -10.18 -28.70 9.28
C PRO A 227 -10.86 -30.07 9.34
N ASP A 228 -11.32 -30.53 10.51
CA ASP A 228 -12.02 -31.81 10.67
C ASP A 228 -13.56 -31.69 10.55
N ASP A 229 -14.11 -30.49 10.33
CA ASP A 229 -15.55 -30.28 10.19
C ASP A 229 -16.09 -30.68 8.80
N ILE A 230 -17.09 -31.57 8.79
CA ILE A 230 -17.79 -32.05 7.59
C ILE A 230 -18.59 -30.91 6.94
N GLU A 231 -19.14 -29.99 7.73
CA GLU A 231 -19.96 -28.87 7.24
C GLU A 231 -19.10 -27.84 6.50
N ALA A 232 -17.87 -27.61 6.95
CA ALA A 232 -16.90 -26.76 6.27
C ALA A 232 -16.56 -27.31 4.87
N SER A 233 -16.39 -28.62 4.73
CA SER A 233 -16.10 -29.27 3.45
C SER A 233 -17.19 -29.05 2.40
N ASP A 234 -18.45 -29.12 2.81
CA ASP A 234 -19.60 -28.87 1.93
C ASP A 234 -19.74 -27.37 1.58
N LEU A 235 -19.44 -26.48 2.52
CA LEU A 235 -19.33 -25.05 2.26
C LEU A 235 -18.27 -24.77 1.18
N PHE A 236 -17.04 -25.27 1.34
CA PHE A 236 -15.95 -25.01 0.41
C PHE A 236 -16.22 -25.52 -1.01
N LYS A 237 -16.90 -26.66 -1.15
CA LYS A 237 -17.34 -27.19 -2.45
C LYS A 237 -18.41 -26.35 -3.12
N SER A 238 -19.25 -25.70 -2.34
CA SER A 238 -20.40 -24.94 -2.85
C SER A 238 -20.03 -23.49 -3.21
N LEU A 239 -19.09 -22.88 -2.51
CA LEU A 239 -18.74 -21.46 -2.66
C LEU A 239 -18.15 -21.14 -4.05
N PRO A 240 -18.50 -19.98 -4.65
CA PRO A 240 -18.01 -19.58 -5.97
C PRO A 240 -16.58 -18.98 -5.90
N PHE A 241 -15.64 -19.65 -5.23
CA PHE A 241 -14.29 -19.13 -4.98
C PHE A 241 -13.59 -18.64 -6.24
N GLU A 242 -13.74 -19.31 -7.39
CA GLU A 242 -13.04 -18.88 -8.61
C GLU A 242 -13.43 -17.45 -8.98
N LYS A 243 -14.73 -17.13 -8.95
CA LYS A 243 -15.23 -15.79 -9.25
C LYS A 243 -14.82 -14.76 -8.20
N ILE A 244 -14.84 -15.15 -6.92
CA ILE A 244 -14.46 -14.26 -5.82
C ILE A 244 -12.98 -13.89 -5.94
N MET A 245 -12.12 -14.87 -6.16
CA MET A 245 -10.67 -14.70 -6.29
C MET A 245 -10.30 -13.87 -7.52
N ASP A 246 -10.93 -14.14 -8.67
CA ASP A 246 -10.71 -13.37 -9.90
C ASP A 246 -11.10 -11.88 -9.68
N VAL A 247 -12.22 -11.63 -9.01
CA VAL A 247 -12.68 -10.27 -8.66
C VAL A 247 -11.75 -9.57 -7.67
N LEU A 248 -11.28 -10.28 -6.64
CA LEU A 248 -10.33 -9.73 -5.66
C LEU A 248 -9.02 -9.33 -6.33
N ASN A 249 -8.52 -10.19 -7.21
CA ASN A 249 -7.32 -9.95 -7.99
C ASN A 249 -7.48 -8.74 -8.92
N ASP A 250 -8.57 -8.65 -9.69
CA ASP A 250 -8.86 -7.53 -10.59
C ASP A 250 -8.99 -6.19 -9.85
N ARG A 251 -9.42 -6.21 -8.59
CA ARG A 251 -9.56 -5.03 -7.73
C ARG A 251 -8.31 -4.67 -6.94
N GLY A 252 -7.33 -5.56 -6.86
CA GLY A 252 -6.13 -5.37 -6.04
C GLY A 252 -6.35 -5.51 -4.53
N ASP A 253 -7.42 -6.16 -4.09
CA ASP A 253 -7.70 -6.39 -2.66
C ASP A 253 -6.85 -7.57 -2.15
N CYS A 254 -5.58 -7.28 -1.89
CA CYS A 254 -4.55 -8.26 -1.57
C CYS A 254 -4.72 -8.87 -0.16
N ASP A 255 -5.30 -8.13 0.79
CA ASP A 255 -5.44 -8.57 2.18
C ASP A 255 -6.51 -9.66 2.28
N THR A 256 -7.71 -9.41 1.72
CA THR A 256 -8.79 -10.40 1.67
C THR A 256 -8.38 -11.63 0.84
N LEU A 257 -7.63 -11.40 -0.25
CA LEU A 257 -7.07 -12.47 -1.07
C LEU A 257 -6.11 -13.37 -0.25
N ASN A 258 -5.24 -12.76 0.57
CA ASN A 258 -4.34 -13.49 1.45
C ASN A 258 -5.10 -14.28 2.53
N GLU A 259 -6.12 -13.69 3.16
CA GLU A 259 -6.95 -14.39 4.16
C GLU A 259 -7.60 -15.65 3.58
N ILE A 260 -8.25 -15.54 2.42
CA ILE A 260 -8.91 -16.67 1.75
C ILE A 260 -7.89 -17.74 1.34
N LEU A 261 -6.73 -17.34 0.79
CA LEU A 261 -5.68 -18.28 0.39
C LEU A 261 -5.11 -19.05 1.59
N ASN A 262 -4.92 -18.40 2.74
CA ASN A 262 -4.47 -19.07 3.97
C ASN A 262 -5.46 -20.15 4.41
N ILE A 263 -6.76 -19.83 4.41
CA ILE A 263 -7.82 -20.80 4.73
C ILE A 263 -7.76 -21.99 3.77
N LEU A 264 -7.76 -21.72 2.45
CA LEU A 264 -7.71 -22.78 1.44
C LEU A 264 -6.45 -23.67 1.55
N TRP A 265 -5.30 -23.07 1.92
CA TRP A 265 -4.03 -23.78 2.08
C TRP A 265 -4.03 -24.74 3.27
N VAL A 266 -4.60 -24.32 4.41
CA VAL A 266 -4.75 -25.17 5.60
C VAL A 266 -5.63 -26.39 5.30
N TYR A 267 -6.75 -26.18 4.59
CA TYR A 267 -7.64 -27.28 4.19
C TYR A 267 -7.01 -28.25 3.18
N ASN A 268 -6.14 -27.76 2.30
CA ASN A 268 -5.43 -28.60 1.32
C ASN A 268 -4.31 -29.43 1.97
N SER A 269 -3.64 -28.87 2.98
CA SER A 269 -2.53 -29.54 3.70
C SER A 269 -3.02 -30.72 4.55
N ASN A 270 -4.28 -30.69 5.01
CA ASN A 270 -4.92 -31.75 5.76
C ASN A 270 -5.45 -32.85 4.82
N ARG A 271 -4.61 -33.88 4.57
CA ARG A 271 -4.83 -35.02 3.64
C ARG A 271 -6.10 -35.88 3.83
N LYS A 272 -7.02 -35.52 4.73
CA LYS A 272 -8.31 -36.20 4.91
C LYS A 272 -9.46 -35.54 4.14
N SER A 273 -9.27 -34.32 3.62
CA SER A 273 -10.32 -33.59 2.90
C SER A 273 -10.45 -34.12 1.45
N SER A 274 -11.69 -34.43 1.02
CA SER A 274 -12.01 -34.93 -0.33
C SER A 274 -12.08 -33.81 -1.40
N ILE A 275 -11.63 -32.60 -1.05
CA ILE A 275 -11.79 -31.40 -1.87
C ILE A 275 -10.57 -31.28 -2.77
N LYS A 276 -10.77 -31.39 -4.09
CA LYS A 276 -9.73 -31.09 -5.08
C LYS A 276 -9.53 -29.58 -5.19
N ILE A 277 -8.87 -28.98 -4.20
CA ILE A 277 -8.50 -27.55 -4.15
C ILE A 277 -7.40 -27.23 -5.19
N ASP A 278 -6.77 -28.24 -5.79
CA ASP A 278 -5.73 -28.15 -6.84
C ASP A 278 -6.05 -27.15 -7.97
N LYS A 279 -7.33 -26.91 -8.27
CA LYS A 279 -7.75 -25.92 -9.30
C LYS A 279 -7.39 -24.48 -8.93
N PHE A 280 -7.39 -24.13 -7.65
CA PHE A 280 -7.12 -22.78 -7.14
C PHE A 280 -5.62 -22.50 -6.98
N LEU A 281 -4.82 -23.58 -6.86
CA LEU A 281 -3.36 -23.53 -6.69
C LEU A 281 -2.60 -23.69 -8.03
N LYS A 282 -3.29 -23.56 -9.16
CA LYS A 282 -2.66 -23.61 -10.49
C LYS A 282 -1.61 -22.51 -10.64
N SER A 283 -0.52 -22.84 -11.32
CA SER A 283 0.62 -21.93 -11.51
C SER A 283 0.27 -20.60 -12.14
N GLU A 284 -0.59 -20.58 -13.16
CA GLU A 284 -0.99 -19.34 -13.83
C GLU A 284 -1.66 -18.35 -12.84
N ARG A 285 -2.61 -18.83 -12.04
CA ARG A 285 -3.33 -17.99 -11.07
C ARG A 285 -2.46 -17.51 -9.93
N MET A 286 -1.58 -18.38 -9.42
CA MET A 286 -0.63 -17.99 -8.37
C MET A 286 0.34 -16.91 -8.84
N MET A 287 0.77 -16.97 -10.10
CA MET A 287 1.59 -15.92 -10.70
C MET A 287 0.81 -14.63 -10.91
N ASP A 288 -0.47 -14.71 -11.30
CA ASP A 288 -1.34 -13.52 -11.40
C ASP A 288 -1.51 -12.84 -10.04
N TYR A 289 -1.80 -13.60 -8.97
CA TYR A 289 -1.89 -13.06 -7.61
C TYR A 289 -0.57 -12.46 -7.14
N LEU A 290 0.56 -13.11 -7.45
CA LEU A 290 1.88 -12.58 -7.13
C LEU A 290 2.15 -11.25 -7.84
N ASN A 291 1.82 -11.14 -9.13
CA ASN A 291 2.00 -9.90 -9.89
C ASN A 291 1.15 -8.77 -9.30
N THR A 292 -0.10 -9.05 -8.93
CA THR A 292 -0.98 -8.08 -8.25
C THR A 292 -0.42 -7.68 -6.90
N ALA A 293 0.09 -8.64 -6.12
CA ALA A 293 0.69 -8.39 -4.80
C ALA A 293 1.95 -7.52 -4.90
N LEU A 294 2.83 -7.81 -5.87
CA LEU A 294 4.04 -7.03 -6.15
C LEU A 294 3.69 -5.62 -6.64
N ALA A 295 2.65 -5.46 -7.48
CA ALA A 295 2.20 -4.15 -7.96
C ALA A 295 1.69 -3.25 -6.82
N HIS A 296 1.05 -3.84 -5.80
CA HIS A 296 0.55 -3.13 -4.61
C HIS A 296 1.56 -3.12 -3.44
N ASN A 297 2.75 -3.70 -3.61
CA ASN A 297 3.74 -3.94 -2.56
C ASN A 297 3.15 -4.60 -1.29
N ASN A 298 2.19 -5.52 -1.45
CA ASN A 298 1.55 -6.22 -0.34
C ASN A 298 2.47 -7.34 0.18
N TYR A 299 3.06 -7.10 1.35
CA TYR A 299 4.03 -8.00 1.95
C TYR A 299 3.47 -9.37 2.33
N GLU A 300 2.31 -9.41 2.98
CA GLU A 300 1.74 -10.65 3.52
C GLU A 300 1.41 -11.64 2.40
N LEU A 301 0.80 -11.16 1.32
CA LEU A 301 0.46 -12.00 0.17
C LEU A 301 1.72 -12.45 -0.60
N VAL A 302 2.71 -11.56 -0.80
CA VAL A 302 3.99 -11.94 -1.44
C VAL A 302 4.71 -13.00 -0.59
N LYS A 303 4.74 -12.82 0.72
CA LYS A 303 5.36 -13.76 1.66
C LYS A 303 4.65 -15.12 1.63
N PHE A 304 3.32 -15.11 1.68
CA PHE A 304 2.50 -16.31 1.58
C PHE A 304 2.80 -17.09 0.30
N ILE A 305 2.74 -16.45 -0.87
CA ILE A 305 3.00 -17.11 -2.16
C ILE A 305 4.46 -17.59 -2.24
N TYR A 306 5.42 -16.78 -1.80
CA TYR A 306 6.82 -17.16 -1.83
C TYR A 306 7.12 -18.40 -1.00
N TYR A 307 6.68 -18.44 0.26
CA TYR A 307 6.98 -19.58 1.14
C TYR A 307 6.13 -20.81 0.82
N ASN A 308 4.82 -20.62 0.68
CA ASN A 308 3.91 -21.76 0.54
C ASN A 308 3.84 -22.30 -0.88
N TYR A 309 4.08 -21.48 -1.91
CA TYR A 309 3.95 -21.91 -3.30
C TYR A 309 5.29 -22.06 -4.02
N ILE A 310 6.16 -21.04 -3.96
CA ILE A 310 7.42 -21.02 -4.69
C ILE A 310 8.46 -21.92 -4.00
N MET A 311 8.53 -21.85 -2.67
CA MET A 311 9.46 -22.62 -1.84
C MET A 311 8.86 -23.89 -1.24
N ALA A 312 7.64 -24.28 -1.63
CA ALA A 312 6.88 -25.40 -1.07
C ALA A 312 7.64 -26.74 -1.01
N HIS A 313 8.62 -26.93 -1.90
CA HIS A 313 9.42 -28.15 -2.01
C HIS A 313 10.88 -27.99 -1.55
N PHE A 314 11.21 -26.85 -0.94
CA PHE A 314 12.53 -26.54 -0.42
C PHE A 314 12.47 -26.54 1.10
N ASP A 315 12.61 -27.72 1.71
CA ASP A 315 12.71 -27.81 3.17
C ASP A 315 13.97 -27.10 3.70
N THR A 316 13.80 -26.54 4.89
CA THR A 316 14.48 -25.39 5.52
C THR A 316 15.98 -25.47 5.81
N GLU A 317 16.78 -26.38 5.23
CA GLU A 317 18.18 -26.52 5.69
C GLU A 317 19.31 -26.48 4.66
N ARG A 318 19.04 -26.42 3.36
CA ARG A 318 19.98 -25.94 2.30
C ARG A 318 19.37 -26.34 0.97
N VAL A 319 19.27 -25.38 0.05
CA VAL A 319 19.05 -25.70 -1.36
C VAL A 319 20.27 -26.49 -1.82
N SER A 320 20.16 -27.83 -1.93
CA SER A 320 21.27 -28.64 -2.43
C SER A 320 21.50 -28.31 -3.90
N ASP A 321 22.77 -28.22 -4.32
CA ASP A 321 23.14 -27.98 -5.72
C ASP A 321 22.43 -28.97 -6.66
N THR A 322 22.16 -30.20 -6.20
CA THR A 322 21.48 -31.25 -6.97
C THR A 322 20.04 -30.91 -7.37
N ILE A 323 19.31 -30.07 -6.62
CA ILE A 323 17.93 -29.68 -6.93
C ILE A 323 17.90 -28.51 -7.94
N ILE A 324 18.84 -27.57 -7.82
CA ILE A 324 19.06 -26.47 -8.79
C ILE A 324 19.55 -27.02 -10.14
N HIS A 325 20.14 -28.22 -10.15
CA HIS A 325 20.64 -28.90 -11.33
C HIS A 325 19.66 -29.89 -11.97
N LYS A 326 18.49 -30.16 -11.37
CA LYS A 326 17.40 -30.84 -12.07
C LYS A 326 16.87 -29.88 -13.14
N LYS A 327 17.27 -30.13 -14.40
CA LYS A 327 16.76 -29.42 -15.58
C LYS A 327 15.23 -29.47 -15.61
N LYS A 328 14.66 -28.57 -16.42
CA LYS A 328 13.24 -28.42 -16.81
C LYS A 328 12.45 -29.73 -17.08
N ASP A 329 13.12 -30.86 -17.21
CA ASP A 329 12.55 -32.12 -17.63
C ASP A 329 12.70 -33.10 -16.45
N GLU A 330 11.60 -33.80 -16.11
CA GLU A 330 11.46 -34.78 -15.03
C GLU A 330 10.86 -34.25 -13.71
N SER A 331 9.68 -33.64 -13.78
CA SER A 331 8.61 -34.12 -12.92
C SER A 331 7.91 -35.26 -13.67
N GLU A 332 7.65 -36.39 -13.00
CA GLU A 332 7.02 -37.59 -13.61
C GLU A 332 5.62 -37.31 -14.21
N ASN A 333 5.07 -36.10 -14.02
CA ASN A 333 3.76 -35.65 -14.47
C ASN A 333 3.78 -34.44 -15.43
N GLY A 334 4.94 -33.92 -15.86
CA GLY A 334 5.02 -32.79 -16.80
C GLY A 334 4.65 -31.41 -16.23
N GLU A 335 4.52 -31.27 -14.91
CA GLU A 335 4.33 -29.98 -14.24
C GLU A 335 5.69 -29.28 -14.03
N ILE A 336 5.81 -28.06 -14.54
CA ILE A 336 6.99 -27.20 -14.37
C ILE A 336 7.07 -26.79 -12.89
N VAL A 337 8.21 -27.06 -12.24
CA VAL A 337 8.43 -26.66 -10.85
C VAL A 337 8.31 -25.12 -10.73
N PRO A 338 7.45 -24.58 -9.84
CA PRO A 338 7.18 -23.15 -9.71
C PRO A 338 8.44 -22.28 -9.53
N PHE A 339 9.47 -22.82 -8.88
CA PHE A 339 10.79 -22.20 -8.73
C PHE A 339 11.43 -21.76 -10.06
N TYR A 340 11.22 -22.51 -11.15
CA TYR A 340 11.77 -22.19 -12.48
C TYR A 340 10.88 -21.25 -13.30
N MET A 341 9.67 -20.93 -12.83
CA MET A 341 8.78 -19.97 -13.50
C MET A 341 9.15 -18.51 -13.21
N ILE A 342 9.87 -18.26 -12.11
CA ILE A 342 10.23 -16.90 -11.70
C ILE A 342 11.50 -16.47 -12.42
N ASN A 343 11.39 -15.36 -13.15
CA ASN A 343 12.56 -14.72 -13.76
C ASN A 343 13.30 -13.84 -12.73
N GLU A 344 14.52 -13.43 -13.09
CA GLU A 344 15.36 -12.61 -12.20
C GLU A 344 14.72 -11.27 -11.80
N ASN A 345 13.88 -10.69 -12.66
CA ASN A 345 13.16 -9.46 -12.36
C ASN A 345 12.11 -9.66 -11.27
N LEU A 346 11.29 -10.71 -11.37
CA LEU A 346 10.29 -11.07 -10.36
C LEU A 346 10.97 -11.44 -9.03
N THR A 347 12.06 -12.21 -9.05
CA THR A 347 12.84 -12.50 -7.84
C THR A 347 13.37 -11.22 -7.20
N PHE A 348 13.84 -10.25 -7.99
CA PHE A 348 14.30 -8.95 -7.49
C PHE A 348 13.15 -8.10 -6.93
N GLN A 349 11.95 -8.17 -7.53
CA GLN A 349 10.76 -7.48 -7.00
C GLN A 349 10.32 -8.07 -5.66
N ILE A 350 10.29 -9.40 -5.52
CA ILE A 350 10.02 -10.07 -4.22
C ILE A 350 11.05 -9.62 -3.18
N LEU A 351 12.35 -9.65 -3.54
CA LEU A 351 13.43 -9.16 -2.69
C LEU A 351 13.23 -7.71 -2.26
N HIS A 352 12.77 -6.84 -3.17
CA HIS A 352 12.46 -5.45 -2.87
C HIS A 352 11.28 -5.31 -1.90
N THR A 353 10.22 -6.08 -2.06
CA THR A 353 9.07 -6.09 -1.13
C THR A 353 9.49 -6.55 0.27
N PHE A 354 10.32 -7.59 0.39
CA PHE A 354 10.85 -8.00 1.70
C PHE A 354 11.77 -6.94 2.32
N ALA A 355 12.65 -6.33 1.53
CA ALA A 355 13.57 -5.30 2.00
C ALA A 355 12.85 -4.03 2.49
N THR A 356 11.83 -3.56 1.76
CA THR A 356 11.07 -2.35 2.13
C THR A 356 10.22 -2.54 3.39
N ASN A 357 9.86 -3.78 3.72
CA ASN A 357 9.14 -4.11 4.95
C ASN A 357 10.07 -4.52 6.11
N GLY A 358 11.39 -4.53 5.89
CA GLY A 358 12.37 -4.79 6.95
C GLY A 358 12.52 -6.26 7.36
N ASP A 359 12.05 -7.21 6.55
CA ASP A 359 12.21 -8.64 6.82
C ASP A 359 13.60 -9.12 6.36
N VAL A 360 14.57 -8.95 7.26
CA VAL A 360 15.97 -9.32 7.05
C VAL A 360 16.12 -10.82 6.77
N ASN A 361 15.37 -11.67 7.48
CA ASN A 361 15.48 -13.12 7.36
C ASN A 361 15.02 -13.58 5.97
N SER A 362 13.85 -13.12 5.53
CA SER A 362 13.32 -13.46 4.20
C SER A 362 14.22 -12.94 3.08
N VAL A 363 14.80 -11.74 3.23
CA VAL A 363 15.79 -11.18 2.30
C VAL A 363 17.02 -12.09 2.18
N LEU A 364 17.61 -12.50 3.31
CA LEU A 364 18.80 -13.35 3.31
C LEU A 364 18.50 -14.74 2.74
N SER A 365 17.40 -15.38 3.16
CA SER A 365 17.00 -16.70 2.64
C SER A 365 16.75 -16.69 1.13
N LEU A 366 16.14 -15.62 0.59
CA LEU A 366 15.92 -15.47 -0.84
C LEU A 366 17.24 -15.28 -1.61
N ILE A 367 18.18 -14.51 -1.06
CA ILE A 367 19.52 -14.33 -1.63
C ILE A 367 20.28 -15.66 -1.66
N GLU A 368 20.23 -16.40 -0.57
CA GLU A 368 20.85 -17.73 -0.46
C GLU A 368 20.27 -18.71 -1.49
N ALA A 369 18.94 -18.77 -1.61
CA ALA A 369 18.26 -19.66 -2.53
C ALA A 369 18.50 -19.30 -4.01
N HIS A 370 18.38 -18.02 -4.38
CA HIS A 370 18.32 -17.62 -5.79
C HIS A 370 19.61 -17.00 -6.38
N TYR A 371 20.51 -16.48 -5.54
CA TYR A 371 21.64 -15.68 -6.01
C TYR A 371 23.01 -16.27 -5.64
N LEU A 372 23.17 -16.92 -4.48
CA LEU A 372 24.47 -17.49 -4.09
C LEU A 372 24.97 -18.55 -5.07
N HIS A 373 24.13 -19.51 -5.48
CA HIS A 373 24.53 -20.56 -6.42
C HIS A 373 24.93 -20.02 -7.82
N LYS A 374 24.49 -18.81 -8.21
CA LYS A 374 24.90 -18.16 -9.46
C LYS A 374 26.38 -17.73 -9.41
N SER A 375 26.89 -17.36 -8.24
CA SER A 375 28.31 -17.06 -8.03
C SER A 375 29.20 -18.28 -8.31
N LEU A 376 28.76 -19.47 -7.86
CA LEU A 376 29.45 -20.75 -8.11
C LEU A 376 29.46 -21.13 -9.60
N LYS A 377 28.50 -20.63 -10.39
CA LYS A 377 28.41 -20.79 -11.86
C LYS A 377 29.20 -19.73 -12.64
N GLY A 378 30.01 -18.91 -11.98
CA GLY A 378 30.81 -17.84 -12.62
C GLY A 378 30.02 -16.61 -13.08
N LYS A 379 28.75 -16.48 -12.68
CA LYS A 379 27.96 -15.25 -12.89
C LYS A 379 28.12 -14.32 -11.68
N LYS A 380 27.92 -13.00 -11.86
CA LYS A 380 27.93 -12.03 -10.74
C LYS A 380 26.79 -12.35 -9.77
N GLY A 381 27.08 -13.11 -8.70
CA GLY A 381 26.06 -13.58 -7.75
C GLY A 381 25.53 -12.48 -6.83
N ILE A 382 26.38 -11.55 -6.37
CA ILE A 382 25.97 -10.41 -5.56
C ILE A 382 26.27 -9.13 -6.34
N THR A 383 25.22 -8.40 -6.71
CA THR A 383 25.30 -7.09 -7.37
C THR A 383 25.17 -5.96 -6.35
N LYS A 384 25.51 -4.74 -6.78
CA LYS A 384 25.32 -3.52 -5.98
C LYS A 384 23.85 -3.37 -5.53
N ASP A 385 22.90 -3.66 -6.42
CA ASP A 385 21.47 -3.53 -6.13
C ASP A 385 20.99 -4.50 -5.04
N ILE A 386 21.51 -5.73 -5.04
CA ILE A 386 21.21 -6.70 -3.97
C ILE A 386 21.77 -6.21 -2.63
N ILE A 387 22.97 -5.64 -2.60
CA ILE A 387 23.56 -5.08 -1.36
C ILE A 387 22.71 -3.91 -0.84
N ILE A 388 22.21 -3.05 -1.72
CA ILE A 388 21.30 -1.97 -1.34
C ILE A 388 20.04 -2.56 -0.68
N LYS A 389 19.46 -3.65 -1.22
CA LYS A 389 18.29 -4.31 -0.62
C LYS A 389 18.58 -4.95 0.73
N ILE A 390 19.77 -5.52 0.93
CA ILE A 390 20.18 -5.98 2.27
C ILE A 390 20.22 -4.80 3.24
N ILE A 391 20.90 -3.70 2.88
CA ILE A 391 21.00 -2.52 3.75
C ILE A 391 19.61 -1.93 4.04
N GLU A 392 18.75 -1.79 3.03
CA GLU A 392 17.35 -1.36 3.18
C GLU A 392 16.62 -2.22 4.22
N ALA A 393 16.72 -3.55 4.13
CA ALA A 393 16.07 -4.46 5.08
C ALA A 393 16.52 -4.21 6.52
N TYR A 394 17.82 -4.06 6.76
CA TYR A 394 18.33 -3.75 8.11
C TYR A 394 17.91 -2.35 8.59
N CYS A 395 17.81 -1.37 7.70
CA CYS A 395 17.34 -0.02 8.05
C CYS A 395 15.85 0.03 8.39
N TYR A 396 15.01 -0.75 7.71
CA TYR A 396 13.56 -0.79 7.92
C TYR A 396 13.12 -1.85 8.96
N ASN A 397 14.04 -2.71 9.42
CA ASN A 397 13.73 -3.75 10.38
C ASN A 397 13.22 -3.19 11.71
N ARG A 398 12.04 -3.66 12.12
CA ARG A 398 11.34 -3.22 13.33
C ARG A 398 11.84 -3.90 14.61
N ASP A 399 12.40 -5.10 14.51
CA ASP A 399 12.94 -5.84 15.66
C ASP A 399 14.12 -5.11 16.28
N PHE A 400 14.89 -4.38 15.46
CA PHE A 400 15.94 -3.49 15.93
C PHE A 400 15.43 -2.13 16.43
N MET A 401 14.15 -1.79 16.23
CA MET A 401 13.54 -0.57 16.75
C MET A 401 12.84 -0.83 18.07
N GLN A 402 12.31 -2.03 18.27
CA GLN A 402 11.75 -2.45 19.55
C GLN A 402 12.85 -3.20 20.27
N GLY A 403 13.82 -2.47 20.84
CA GLY A 403 14.69 -3.06 21.85
C GLY A 403 13.80 -3.83 22.81
N GLU A 404 13.93 -5.16 22.80
CA GLU A 404 13.06 -6.13 23.45
C GLU A 404 12.04 -5.49 24.40
N ARG A 405 10.77 -5.37 23.95
CA ARG A 405 9.63 -5.23 24.87
C ARG A 405 9.47 -6.56 25.64
N ILE A 406 10.54 -7.01 26.27
CA ILE A 406 10.49 -8.01 27.32
C ILE A 406 9.98 -7.25 28.53
N VAL A 407 8.70 -7.48 28.80
CA VAL A 407 7.98 -7.14 30.03
C VAL A 407 8.66 -7.75 31.28
N GLU A 408 9.76 -8.48 31.13
CA GLU A 408 10.44 -9.19 32.22
C GLU A 408 11.98 -9.11 32.12
N LYS A 409 12.58 -7.96 32.44
CA LYS A 409 13.83 -7.91 33.22
C LYS A 409 14.21 -6.47 33.56
N ARG A 410 14.28 -6.23 34.87
CA ARG A 410 14.89 -5.07 35.51
C ARG A 410 16.33 -4.87 34.99
N GLU A 411 16.71 -3.61 34.79
CA GLU A 411 18.09 -3.11 34.87
C GLU A 411 19.13 -3.48 33.80
N SER A 412 18.75 -3.84 32.56
CA SER A 412 19.73 -3.80 31.45
C SER A 412 19.50 -2.57 30.57
N LYS A 413 20.54 -1.74 30.44
CA LYS A 413 20.62 -0.63 29.49
C LYS A 413 20.49 -1.21 28.07
N ILE A 414 19.31 -1.21 27.47
CA ILE A 414 19.15 -1.59 26.07
C ILE A 414 19.64 -0.41 25.22
N ASN A 415 20.92 -0.39 24.88
CA ASN A 415 21.43 0.58 23.91
C ASN A 415 20.99 0.15 22.50
N ASP A 416 20.55 1.09 21.68
CA ASP A 416 20.12 0.80 20.31
C ASP A 416 21.35 0.48 19.42
N ASP A 417 21.74 -0.79 19.34
CA ASP A 417 22.90 -1.25 18.55
C ASP A 417 22.58 -1.43 17.05
N SER A 418 21.42 -0.99 16.59
CA SER A 418 20.96 -1.22 15.22
C SER A 418 21.82 -0.57 14.15
N ILE A 419 22.32 0.65 14.39
CA ILE A 419 23.24 1.35 13.48
C ILE A 419 24.58 0.61 13.39
N LYS A 420 25.09 0.08 14.51
CA LYS A 420 26.33 -0.71 14.54
C LYS A 420 26.20 -1.94 13.66
N LYS A 421 25.07 -2.66 13.75
CA LYS A 421 24.77 -3.80 12.86
C LYS A 421 24.73 -3.39 11.38
N ILE A 422 24.10 -2.25 11.05
CA ILE A 422 24.08 -1.74 9.66
C ILE A 422 25.50 -1.42 9.17
N LEU A 423 26.36 -0.85 10.02
CA LEU A 423 27.76 -0.55 9.68
C LEU A 423 28.58 -1.82 9.45
N GLU A 424 28.37 -2.88 10.24
CA GLU A 424 28.96 -4.19 10.01
C GLU A 424 28.53 -4.79 8.66
N VAL A 425 27.26 -4.65 8.29
CA VAL A 425 26.72 -5.10 6.99
C VAL A 425 27.34 -4.31 5.84
N ILE A 426 27.40 -2.97 5.93
CA ILE A 426 28.03 -2.10 4.93
C ILE A 426 29.48 -2.51 4.69
N THR A 427 30.21 -2.77 5.78
CA THR A 427 31.62 -3.18 5.73
C THR A 427 31.77 -4.56 5.07
N SER A 428 30.98 -5.53 5.52
CA SER A 428 30.98 -6.91 5.00
C SER A 428 30.63 -6.98 3.51
N CYS A 429 29.76 -6.08 3.04
CA CYS A 429 29.34 -6.00 1.64
C CYS A 429 30.35 -5.24 0.78
N SER A 430 30.99 -4.21 1.32
CA SER A 430 31.99 -3.39 0.61
C SER A 430 33.24 -4.18 0.22
N GLY A 431 33.63 -5.19 1.01
CA GLY A 431 34.75 -6.09 0.69
C GLY A 431 34.48 -7.07 -0.47
N LYS A 432 33.22 -7.29 -0.85
CA LYS A 432 32.81 -8.33 -1.83
C LYS A 432 32.57 -7.79 -3.25
N LEU A 433 32.68 -6.48 -3.47
CA LEU A 433 32.38 -5.83 -4.76
C LEU A 433 33.65 -5.57 -5.60
N PRO A 434 33.63 -5.78 -6.94
CA PRO A 434 34.76 -5.43 -7.83
C PRO A 434 35.10 -3.93 -7.78
N LYS A 435 36.39 -3.59 -7.90
CA LYS A 435 36.94 -2.31 -7.41
C LYS A 435 36.53 -1.01 -8.12
N GLU A 436 35.90 -0.99 -9.30
CA GLU A 436 35.83 0.30 -10.07
C GLU A 436 34.46 0.74 -10.63
N ALA A 437 33.48 -0.14 -10.84
CA ALA A 437 32.13 0.24 -11.27
C ALA A 437 31.00 -0.05 -10.24
N SER A 438 31.37 -0.64 -9.10
CA SER A 438 30.45 -1.27 -8.15
C SER A 438 30.51 -0.68 -6.73
N LYS A 439 31.16 0.48 -6.53
CA LYS A 439 31.23 1.10 -5.20
C LYS A 439 29.88 1.65 -4.77
N LEU A 440 29.49 1.33 -3.53
CA LEU A 440 28.32 1.87 -2.86
C LEU A 440 28.55 3.38 -2.61
N ARG A 441 27.59 4.21 -2.99
CA ARG A 441 27.59 5.66 -2.75
C ARG A 441 26.56 6.01 -1.71
N PHE A 442 26.73 7.15 -1.04
CA PHE A 442 25.77 7.61 -0.04
C PHE A 442 24.38 7.81 -0.63
N SER A 443 24.28 8.27 -1.89
CA SER A 443 23.02 8.47 -2.60
C SER A 443 22.19 7.19 -2.74
N ASP A 444 22.82 6.02 -2.70
CA ASP A 444 22.14 4.74 -2.85
C ASP A 444 21.40 4.31 -1.57
N ILE A 445 21.87 4.74 -0.40
CA ILE A 445 21.37 4.27 0.92
C ILE A 445 20.94 5.40 1.85
N THR A 446 21.14 6.67 1.49
CA THR A 446 20.89 7.80 2.39
C THR A 446 19.42 7.91 2.82
N GLN A 447 18.47 7.47 1.98
CA GLN A 447 17.05 7.49 2.32
C GLN A 447 16.70 6.46 3.41
N CYS A 448 17.13 5.21 3.26
CA CYS A 448 16.88 4.17 4.26
C CYS A 448 17.68 4.43 5.55
N MET A 449 18.92 4.90 5.45
CA MET A 449 19.70 5.35 6.61
C MET A 449 19.02 6.52 7.33
N SER A 450 18.49 7.49 6.60
CA SER A 450 17.74 8.61 7.20
C SER A 450 16.48 8.13 7.92
N PHE A 451 15.72 7.19 7.34
CA PHE A 451 14.60 6.56 8.04
C PHE A 451 15.07 5.93 9.35
N LYS A 452 16.21 5.23 9.34
CA LYS A 452 16.75 4.62 10.54
C LYS A 452 17.19 5.66 11.59
N PHE A 453 17.83 6.76 11.18
CA PHE A 453 18.19 7.85 12.09
C PHE A 453 16.98 8.55 12.71
N MET A 454 15.90 8.74 11.94
CA MET A 454 14.65 9.32 12.44
C MET A 454 14.02 8.47 13.56
N ASN A 455 14.17 7.15 13.46
CA ASN A 455 13.58 6.17 14.39
C ASN A 455 14.59 5.63 15.42
N TYR A 456 15.78 6.24 15.52
CA TYR A 456 16.81 5.82 16.47
C TYR A 456 16.34 6.05 17.91
N GLN A 457 16.48 5.05 18.77
CA GLN A 457 16.04 5.17 20.16
C GLN A 457 17.15 5.69 21.06
N VAL A 458 16.88 6.82 21.72
CA VAL A 458 17.81 7.41 22.70
C VAL A 458 17.22 7.25 24.08
N ILE A 459 17.98 6.59 24.96
CA ILE A 459 17.63 6.54 26.38
C ILE A 459 17.96 7.90 27.02
N ASP A 460 16.95 8.75 27.19
CA ASP A 460 17.04 9.89 28.09
C ASP A 460 16.58 9.45 29.50
N LYS A 461 17.48 9.53 30.48
CA LYS A 461 17.17 9.24 31.90
C LYS A 461 16.03 10.12 32.43
N ASN A 462 15.83 11.31 31.87
CA ASN A 462 14.71 12.18 32.24
C ASN A 462 13.38 11.67 31.68
N ILE A 463 13.38 11.07 30.47
CA ILE A 463 12.21 10.42 29.89
C ILE A 463 11.86 9.17 30.71
N GLN A 464 12.85 8.35 31.05
CA GLN A 464 12.62 7.17 31.90
C GLN A 464 12.03 7.54 33.27
N ARG A 465 12.56 8.59 33.91
CA ARG A 465 12.02 9.10 35.18
C ARG A 465 10.60 9.67 35.04
N GLU A 466 10.27 10.32 33.93
CA GLU A 466 8.91 10.80 33.68
C GLU A 466 7.94 9.67 33.36
N GLU A 467 8.32 8.70 32.54
CA GLU A 467 7.51 7.51 32.25
C GLU A 467 7.28 6.66 33.50
N GLU A 468 8.31 6.47 34.31
CA GLU A 468 8.21 5.79 35.60
C GLU A 468 7.32 6.58 36.58
N ARG A 469 7.45 7.92 36.61
CA ARG A 469 6.55 8.79 37.39
C ARG A 469 5.11 8.74 36.90
N ARG A 470 4.86 8.73 35.58
CA ARG A 470 3.52 8.60 34.99
C ARG A 470 2.92 7.23 35.28
N ARG A 471 3.72 6.17 35.17
CA ARG A 471 3.30 4.81 35.49
C ARG A 471 2.92 4.70 36.96
N LEU A 472 3.75 5.24 37.86
CA LEU A 472 3.45 5.31 39.30
C LEU A 472 2.18 6.14 39.57
N GLN A 473 1.98 7.27 38.88
CA GLN A 473 0.75 8.07 38.98
C GLN A 473 -0.49 7.35 38.45
N TRP A 474 -0.34 6.52 37.41
CA TRP A 474 -1.45 5.74 36.82
C TRP A 474 -1.80 4.53 37.68
N GLU A 475 -0.78 3.86 38.25
CA GLU A 475 -0.94 2.79 39.23
C GLU A 475 -1.58 3.33 40.53
N ASP A 476 -1.15 4.49 41.04
CA ASP A 476 -1.76 5.15 42.20
C ASP A 476 -3.21 5.58 41.94
N ALA A 477 -3.53 6.10 40.74
CA ALA A 477 -4.88 6.49 40.35
C ALA A 477 -5.86 5.31 40.27
N ASN A 478 -5.38 4.13 39.85
CA ASN A 478 -6.18 2.90 39.77
C ASN A 478 -6.36 2.20 41.14
N VAL A 479 -5.45 2.42 42.10
CA VAL A 479 -5.50 1.80 43.43
C VAL A 479 -6.26 2.66 44.46
N SER A 480 -6.22 3.99 44.34
CA SER A 480 -6.70 4.88 45.43
C SER A 480 -8.04 5.58 45.19
N GLY A 481 -8.69 5.41 44.04
CA GLY A 481 -10.07 5.88 43.79
C GLY A 481 -10.35 7.36 44.13
N THR A 482 -9.32 8.19 44.25
CA THR A 482 -9.42 9.56 44.77
C THR A 482 -9.10 10.55 43.66
N THR A 483 -10.15 11.17 43.13
CA THR A 483 -10.07 12.34 42.27
C THR A 483 -9.67 13.55 43.11
N HIS A 484 -8.40 13.96 43.08
CA HIS A 484 -8.00 15.28 43.58
C HIS A 484 -7.03 16.03 42.67
N THR A 485 -7.62 17.06 42.02
CA THR A 485 -7.16 18.46 41.95
C THR A 485 -5.70 18.75 41.63
N ASN A 486 -5.49 19.22 40.40
CA ASN A 486 -4.79 20.47 40.06
C ASN A 486 -3.50 20.77 40.85
N LYS A 487 -2.48 19.94 40.68
CA LYS A 487 -1.09 20.40 40.81
C LYS A 487 -0.65 20.90 39.45
N GLN A 488 -0.30 22.18 39.38
CA GLN A 488 0.32 22.79 38.20
C GLN A 488 1.50 21.92 37.76
N THR A 489 1.37 21.30 36.60
CA THR A 489 2.45 20.62 35.90
C THR A 489 3.61 21.60 35.71
N PRO A 490 4.86 21.22 36.06
CA PRO A 490 6.01 22.01 35.68
C PRO A 490 6.04 22.16 34.16
N ILE A 491 6.49 23.33 33.70
CA ILE A 491 6.47 23.75 32.29
C ILE A 491 6.98 22.61 31.41
N ARG A 492 6.06 22.06 30.60
CA ARG A 492 6.33 21.05 29.57
C ARG A 492 7.53 21.49 28.73
N ASN A 493 8.58 20.68 28.69
CA ASN A 493 9.57 20.79 27.64
C ASN A 493 8.93 20.21 26.37
N LYS A 494 8.30 21.08 25.57
CA LYS A 494 7.59 20.70 24.32
C LYS A 494 8.49 20.03 23.27
N ASN A 495 9.79 19.91 23.50
CA ASN A 495 10.76 19.38 22.56
C ASN A 495 11.02 17.87 22.66
N LEU A 496 10.48 17.16 23.67
CA LEU A 496 10.96 15.79 23.98
C LEU A 496 9.89 14.73 24.26
N GLU A 497 8.60 15.08 24.37
CA GLU A 497 7.60 14.12 24.87
C GLU A 497 6.72 13.42 23.83
N ASN A 498 6.84 13.69 22.54
CA ASN A 498 6.06 12.96 21.54
C ASN A 498 6.90 12.66 20.30
N SER A 499 7.24 11.39 20.04
CA SER A 499 7.10 10.93 18.66
C SER A 499 6.86 9.45 18.45
N ASP A 500 5.95 8.98 17.61
CA ASP A 500 4.85 9.49 16.75
C ASP A 500 4.91 10.82 15.92
N GLN A 501 5.68 11.88 16.21
CA GLN A 501 5.83 13.15 15.46
C GLN A 501 7.13 13.93 15.81
N GLY A 502 8.34 13.51 15.36
CA GLY A 502 9.55 14.35 15.44
C GLY A 502 10.90 13.63 15.28
N ASN A 503 11.90 14.28 14.68
CA ASN A 503 13.27 13.76 14.52
C ASN A 503 14.09 13.96 15.81
N ILE A 504 14.42 12.88 16.55
CA ILE A 504 15.20 12.98 17.79
C ILE A 504 16.60 13.58 17.57
N MET A 505 17.15 13.41 16.37
CA MET A 505 18.45 13.98 15.98
C MET A 505 18.43 15.50 15.92
N PHE A 506 17.26 16.16 15.94
CA PHE A 506 17.16 17.62 15.98
C PHE A 506 17.76 18.22 17.26
N ASN A 507 17.86 17.43 18.33
CA ASN A 507 18.62 17.83 19.51
C ASN A 507 20.13 17.71 19.24
N LEU A 508 20.83 18.84 19.22
CA LEU A 508 22.27 18.93 18.91
C LEU A 508 23.17 18.16 19.88
N ASP A 509 22.73 17.90 21.12
CA ASP A 509 23.50 17.10 22.09
C ASP A 509 23.30 15.61 21.88
N VAL A 510 22.08 15.20 21.53
CA VAL A 510 21.78 13.84 21.09
C VAL A 510 22.54 13.53 19.80
N LEU A 511 22.48 14.41 18.80
CA LEU A 511 23.23 14.28 17.55
C LEU A 511 24.72 14.15 17.80
N ALA A 512 25.28 14.97 18.70
CA ALA A 512 26.70 14.91 19.00
C ALA A 512 27.11 13.60 19.68
N THR A 513 26.29 13.11 20.61
CA THR A 513 26.52 11.83 21.28
C THR A 513 26.40 10.68 20.29
N PHE A 514 25.38 10.70 19.44
CA PHE A 514 25.14 9.72 18.39
C PHE A 514 26.32 9.63 17.41
N VAL A 515 26.78 10.76 16.87
CA VAL A 515 27.93 10.80 15.95
C VAL A 515 29.18 10.26 16.65
N ARG A 516 29.44 10.70 17.88
CA ARG A 516 30.61 10.26 18.64
C ARG A 516 30.60 8.75 18.85
N GLU A 517 29.49 8.20 19.35
CA GLU A 517 29.37 6.77 19.65
C GLU A 517 29.68 5.90 18.42
N HIS A 518 29.09 6.24 17.28
CA HIS A 518 29.19 5.41 16.08
C HIS A 518 30.50 5.61 15.34
N VAL A 519 31.09 6.82 15.34
CA VAL A 519 32.42 7.03 14.77
C VAL A 519 33.49 6.32 15.62
N CYS A 520 33.43 6.43 16.95
CA CYS A 520 34.33 5.67 17.83
C CYS A 520 34.21 4.16 17.59
N TYR A 521 32.99 3.64 17.50
CA TYR A 521 32.76 2.23 17.19
C TYR A 521 33.40 1.78 15.85
N ILE A 522 33.37 2.65 14.83
CA ILE A 522 34.03 2.39 13.55
C ILE A 522 35.56 2.40 13.71
N GLN A 523 36.10 3.39 14.42
CA GLN A 523 37.55 3.53 14.61
C GLN A 523 38.15 2.40 15.47
N ASP A 524 37.41 1.92 16.46
CA ASP A 524 37.84 0.86 17.38
C ASP A 524 37.94 -0.52 16.71
N ARG A 525 37.42 -0.68 15.49
CA ARG A 525 37.45 -1.94 14.73
C ARG A 525 38.28 -1.82 13.46
N GLU A 526 39.44 -2.49 13.46
CA GLU A 526 40.36 -2.53 12.31
C GLU A 526 39.72 -3.09 11.01
N GLU A 527 38.67 -3.89 11.14
CA GLU A 527 37.95 -4.51 10.03
C GLU A 527 37.07 -3.51 9.25
N ILE A 528 36.72 -2.37 9.84
CA ILE A 528 35.84 -1.38 9.22
C ILE A 528 36.64 -0.44 8.32
N SER A 529 36.39 -0.51 7.01
CA SER A 529 37.10 0.30 6.03
C SER A 529 36.82 1.80 6.18
N GLN A 530 37.82 2.63 5.84
CA GLN A 530 37.69 4.09 5.77
C GLN A 530 36.55 4.57 4.85
N ASN A 531 36.22 3.79 3.82
CA ASN A 531 35.09 4.07 2.94
C ASN A 531 33.74 3.97 3.67
N ALA A 532 33.59 3.01 4.59
CA ALA A 532 32.38 2.87 5.39
C ALA A 532 32.21 4.04 6.36
N LEU A 533 33.31 4.53 6.95
CA LEU A 533 33.32 5.75 7.76
C LEU A 533 32.86 6.96 6.95
N THR A 534 33.46 7.18 5.77
CA THR A 534 33.10 8.29 4.87
C THR A 534 31.64 8.20 4.43
N LEU A 535 31.16 7.00 4.09
CA LEU A 535 29.78 6.74 3.71
C LEU A 535 28.79 7.06 4.84
N PHE A 536 29.11 6.64 6.07
CA PHE A 536 28.33 6.93 7.26
C PHE A 536 28.26 8.43 7.54
N ILE A 537 29.40 9.12 7.49
CA ILE A 537 29.48 10.59 7.64
C ILE A 537 28.63 11.27 6.57
N ASN A 538 28.74 10.85 5.30
CA ASN A 538 27.92 11.40 4.21
C ASN A 538 26.42 11.19 4.43
N CYS A 539 26.01 10.03 4.95
CA CYS A 539 24.61 9.76 5.28
C CYS A 539 24.11 10.66 6.41
N ILE A 540 24.89 10.87 7.47
CA ILE A 540 24.51 11.76 8.58
C ILE A 540 24.47 13.21 8.12
N LEU A 541 25.50 13.68 7.41
CA LEU A 541 25.55 15.04 6.90
C LEU A 541 24.37 15.32 5.97
N ASN A 542 24.00 14.37 5.12
CA ASN A 542 22.85 14.53 4.23
C ASN A 542 21.53 14.52 5.01
N HIS A 543 21.38 13.65 6.02
CA HIS A 543 20.23 13.66 6.92
C HIS A 543 20.07 15.02 7.62
N VAL A 544 21.15 15.56 8.18
CA VAL A 544 21.15 16.87 8.83
C VAL A 544 20.84 17.99 7.84
N ASN A 545 21.41 17.94 6.62
CA ASN A 545 21.11 18.89 5.54
C ASN A 545 19.62 18.89 5.14
N LEU A 546 18.94 17.74 5.19
CA LEU A 546 17.52 17.63 4.83
C LEU A 546 16.57 18.06 5.95
N TYR A 547 16.92 17.80 7.21
CA TYR A 547 15.99 17.93 8.35
C TYR A 547 16.37 19.00 9.38
N GLN A 548 17.54 19.63 9.27
CA GLN A 548 18.04 20.62 10.25
C GLN A 548 18.62 21.87 9.58
N THR A 549 18.96 22.85 10.42
CA THR A 549 19.72 24.04 9.99
C THR A 549 21.22 23.73 9.94
N PHE A 550 21.99 24.64 9.33
CA PHE A 550 23.45 24.50 9.22
C PHE A 550 24.16 24.35 10.57
N SER A 551 23.57 24.83 11.67
CA SER A 551 24.09 24.59 13.03
C SER A 551 24.24 23.10 13.35
N GLY A 552 23.34 22.26 12.84
CA GLY A 552 23.46 20.79 12.95
C GLY A 552 24.71 20.29 12.25
N THR A 553 24.98 20.76 11.03
CA THR A 553 26.19 20.42 10.28
C THR A 553 27.45 20.83 11.05
N VAL A 554 27.49 22.05 11.57
CA VAL A 554 28.62 22.54 12.38
C VAL A 554 28.81 21.70 13.65
N ARG A 555 27.73 21.26 14.29
CA ARG A 555 27.79 20.36 15.44
C ARG A 555 28.41 19.01 15.09
N VAL A 556 28.02 18.40 13.96
CA VAL A 556 28.64 17.16 13.47
C VAL A 556 30.14 17.38 13.23
N LEU A 557 30.51 18.43 12.50
CA LEU A 557 31.92 18.73 12.21
C LEU A 557 32.74 18.99 13.48
N SER A 558 32.17 19.67 14.48
CA SER A 558 32.81 19.89 15.78
C SER A 558 33.09 18.57 16.52
N VAL A 559 32.18 17.60 16.44
CA VAL A 559 32.40 16.28 17.04
C VAL A 559 33.47 15.50 16.30
N LEU A 560 33.44 15.50 14.96
CA LEU A 560 34.49 14.85 14.16
C LEU A 560 35.87 15.44 14.46
N ASN A 561 35.98 16.78 14.55
CA ASN A 561 37.22 17.45 14.93
C ASN A 561 37.73 17.05 16.34
N SER A 562 36.81 16.80 17.28
CA SER A 562 37.17 16.34 18.63
C SER A 562 37.70 14.90 18.66
N LEU A 563 37.40 14.10 17.63
CA LEU A 563 37.86 12.71 17.51
C LEU A 563 39.14 12.60 16.67
N ASN A 564 39.25 13.40 15.62
CA ASN A 564 40.45 13.48 14.79
C ASN A 564 40.59 14.91 14.25
N SER A 565 41.70 15.58 14.57
CA SER A 565 41.96 16.94 14.09
C SER A 565 42.18 17.02 12.57
N LYS A 566 42.55 15.92 11.92
CA LYS A 566 42.77 15.84 10.47
C LYS A 566 41.58 15.28 9.68
N PHE A 567 40.40 15.16 10.31
CA PHE A 567 39.24 14.52 9.68
C PHE A 567 38.81 15.18 8.35
N LEU A 568 39.07 16.49 8.15
CA LEU A 568 38.76 17.20 6.91
C LEU A 568 39.51 16.64 5.69
N ASP A 569 40.69 16.05 5.90
CA ASP A 569 41.51 15.48 4.84
C ASP A 569 41.41 13.96 4.78
N GLU A 570 41.23 13.32 5.93
CA GLU A 570 41.26 11.86 6.02
C GLU A 570 39.86 11.23 5.84
N TRP A 571 38.80 11.92 6.28
CA TRP A 571 37.46 11.32 6.44
C TRP A 571 36.40 11.93 5.53
N LEU A 572 36.63 13.13 4.99
CA LEU A 572 35.68 13.81 4.11
C LEU A 572 36.09 13.66 2.65
N ASP A 573 35.11 13.38 1.79
CA ASP A 573 35.29 13.33 0.34
C ASP A 573 34.59 14.52 -0.36
N ASN A 574 34.68 14.58 -1.69
CA ASN A 574 34.04 15.64 -2.48
C ASN A 574 32.51 15.66 -2.28
N ASP A 575 31.89 14.52 -2.01
CA ASP A 575 30.46 14.45 -1.72
C ASP A 575 30.15 15.04 -0.33
N SER A 576 30.99 14.76 0.69
CA SER A 576 30.90 15.41 2.00
C SER A 576 30.93 16.93 1.87
N ILE A 577 31.89 17.47 1.12
CA ILE A 577 32.04 18.92 0.91
C ILE A 577 30.80 19.49 0.23
N LYS A 578 30.28 18.82 -0.81
CA LYS A 578 29.05 19.25 -1.49
C LYS A 578 27.85 19.27 -0.56
N ILE A 579 27.69 18.28 0.31
CA ILE A 579 26.59 18.21 1.28
C ILE A 579 26.70 19.36 2.28
N ILE A 580 27.90 19.63 2.82
CA ILE A 580 28.16 20.72 3.76
C ILE A 580 27.83 22.08 3.11
N LEU A 581 28.34 22.32 1.90
CA LEU A 581 28.08 23.55 1.16
C LEU A 581 26.59 23.71 0.80
N ASN A 582 25.90 22.62 0.50
CA ASN A 582 24.46 22.66 0.25
C ASN A 582 23.67 22.99 1.53
N SER A 583 24.04 22.41 2.68
CA SER A 583 23.45 22.74 3.99
C SER A 583 23.63 24.21 4.33
N MET A 584 24.83 24.73 4.09
CA MET A 584 25.18 26.14 4.25
C MET A 584 24.35 27.05 3.32
N ALA A 585 24.31 26.71 2.03
CA ALA A 585 23.51 27.41 1.03
C ALA A 585 22.02 27.39 1.34
N ASN A 586 21.57 26.43 2.17
CA ASN A 586 20.20 26.26 2.63
C ASN A 586 19.88 26.93 3.97
N SER A 587 20.84 27.57 4.63
CA SER A 587 20.64 28.19 5.94
C SER A 587 20.56 29.71 5.86
N SER A 588 19.68 30.31 6.67
CA SER A 588 19.58 31.77 6.80
C SER A 588 20.56 32.37 7.81
N GLY A 589 21.47 31.56 8.39
CA GLY A 589 22.47 32.01 9.36
C GLY A 589 23.86 31.43 9.04
N ALA A 590 24.30 31.48 7.79
CA ALA A 590 25.55 30.84 7.36
C ALA A 590 26.41 31.70 6.40
N LYS A 591 26.30 33.03 6.44
CA LYS A 591 27.05 33.96 5.58
C LYS A 591 28.48 34.17 6.03
N ILE A 592 28.70 34.34 7.33
CA ILE A 592 30.06 34.41 7.91
C ILE A 592 30.71 33.03 7.72
N CYS A 593 29.96 31.97 8.01
CA CYS A 593 30.39 30.60 7.78
C CYS A 593 30.78 30.35 6.32
N SER A 594 30.03 30.90 5.35
CA SER A 594 30.34 30.74 3.93
C SER A 594 31.65 31.42 3.53
N LEU A 595 31.99 32.56 4.14
CA LEU A 595 33.28 33.21 3.89
C LEU A 595 34.44 32.36 4.41
N LEU A 596 34.31 31.80 5.62
CA LEU A 596 35.32 30.93 6.21
C LEU A 596 35.57 29.67 5.36
N PHE A 597 34.50 29.01 4.89
CA PHE A 597 34.62 27.85 4.00
C PHE A 597 35.23 28.22 2.65
N PHE A 598 34.87 29.37 2.08
CA PHE A 598 35.45 29.86 0.83
C PHE A 598 36.96 30.06 0.96
N ASP A 599 37.41 30.75 2.02
CA ASP A 599 38.82 30.99 2.28
C ASP A 599 39.58 29.67 2.48
N TYR A 600 39.00 28.73 3.21
CA TYR A 600 39.58 27.40 3.43
C TYR A 600 39.77 26.62 2.12
N LEU A 601 38.71 26.50 1.30
CA LEU A 601 38.77 25.74 0.05
C LEU A 601 39.71 26.40 -0.97
N THR A 602 39.79 27.72 -0.97
CA THR A 602 40.72 28.47 -1.83
C THR A 602 42.17 28.24 -1.39
N LYS A 603 42.46 28.32 -0.08
CA LYS A 603 43.81 28.08 0.48
C LYS A 603 44.27 26.63 0.27
N THR A 604 43.37 25.67 0.38
CA THR A 604 43.66 24.23 0.19
C THR A 604 43.62 23.79 -1.27
N SER A 605 43.35 24.70 -2.22
CA SER A 605 43.19 24.38 -3.65
C SER A 605 42.12 23.31 -3.93
N ARG A 606 41.08 23.22 -3.09
CA ARG A 606 39.94 22.30 -3.23
C ARG A 606 38.69 22.96 -3.82
N MET A 607 38.82 24.19 -4.30
CA MET A 607 37.72 24.96 -4.85
C MET A 607 37.34 24.46 -6.26
N GLU A 608 36.14 23.92 -6.43
CA GLU A 608 35.58 23.58 -7.74
C GLU A 608 34.67 24.69 -8.28
N PRO A 609 34.60 24.91 -9.61
CA PRO A 609 33.64 25.82 -10.23
C PRO A 609 32.19 25.59 -9.78
N SER A 610 31.81 24.33 -9.56
CA SER A 610 30.47 23.93 -9.14
C SER A 610 30.11 24.36 -7.70
N TYR A 611 31.09 24.78 -6.89
CA TYR A 611 30.89 25.17 -5.50
C TYR A 611 30.46 26.62 -5.35
N TYR A 612 30.84 27.50 -6.27
CA TYR A 612 30.49 28.92 -6.24
C TYR A 612 29.00 29.18 -6.10
N ARG A 613 28.15 28.37 -6.74
CA ARG A 613 26.68 28.47 -6.62
C ARG A 613 26.19 28.37 -5.17
N PHE A 614 26.85 27.59 -4.32
CA PHE A 614 26.47 27.43 -2.92
C PHE A 614 26.80 28.69 -2.11
N PHE A 615 27.97 29.29 -2.35
CA PHE A 615 28.39 30.54 -1.74
C PHE A 615 27.50 31.71 -2.19
N ILE A 616 27.21 31.79 -3.48
CA ILE A 616 26.26 32.76 -4.05
C ILE A 616 24.88 32.58 -3.40
N SER A 617 24.33 31.36 -3.38
CA SER A 617 23.05 31.08 -2.73
C SER A 617 23.05 31.45 -1.24
N ALA A 618 24.10 31.14 -0.48
CA ALA A 618 24.22 31.52 0.93
C ALA A 618 24.19 33.04 1.10
N SER A 619 24.90 33.79 0.25
CA SER A 619 24.93 35.26 0.31
C SER A 619 23.56 35.91 0.03
N LEU A 620 22.73 35.26 -0.79
CA LEU A 620 21.40 35.72 -1.19
C LEU A 620 20.30 35.43 -0.15
N ARG A 621 20.59 34.65 0.92
CA ARG A 621 19.61 34.37 1.97
C ARG A 621 19.55 35.49 2.99
N GLY A 622 18.38 36.13 3.13
CA GLY A 622 18.24 37.32 3.96
C GLY A 622 18.76 38.56 3.24
N ASN A 623 19.45 39.46 3.94
CA ASN A 623 19.86 40.74 3.37
C ASN A 623 20.97 40.64 2.30
N PHE A 624 20.95 41.55 1.33
CA PHE A 624 22.04 41.69 0.37
C PHE A 624 23.24 42.35 1.04
N HIS A 625 24.35 41.62 1.14
CA HIS A 625 25.64 42.13 1.62
C HIS A 625 26.70 42.05 0.53
N ASP A 626 27.86 42.66 0.77
CA ASP A 626 29.00 42.69 -0.16
C ASP A 626 29.50 41.30 -0.56
N LEU A 627 29.18 40.27 0.25
CA LEU A 627 29.47 38.86 -0.04
C LEU A 627 28.98 38.39 -1.41
N PHE A 628 27.82 38.89 -1.87
CA PHE A 628 27.31 38.51 -3.18
C PHE A 628 28.25 38.97 -4.30
N GLN A 629 28.69 40.22 -4.25
CA GLN A 629 29.65 40.78 -5.22
C GLN A 629 30.99 40.09 -5.13
N PHE A 630 31.46 39.82 -3.91
CA PHE A 630 32.69 39.07 -3.65
C PHE A 630 32.67 37.69 -4.32
N TYR A 631 31.65 36.88 -4.07
CA TYR A 631 31.57 35.54 -4.67
C TYR A 631 31.40 35.57 -6.18
N MET A 632 30.63 36.53 -6.72
CA MET A 632 30.46 36.70 -8.16
C MET A 632 31.78 37.08 -8.85
N TYR A 633 32.55 37.99 -8.26
CA TYR A 633 33.87 38.36 -8.77
C TYR A 633 34.80 37.13 -8.84
N HIS A 634 34.89 36.37 -7.75
CA HIS A 634 35.73 35.17 -7.72
C HIS A 634 35.23 34.06 -8.65
N TYR A 635 33.91 33.88 -8.79
CA TYR A 635 33.30 32.90 -9.68
C TYR A 635 33.65 33.17 -11.15
N ILE A 636 33.41 34.40 -11.60
CA ILE A 636 33.66 34.82 -13.00
C ILE A 636 35.16 34.73 -13.31
N LYS A 637 36.02 35.13 -12.38
CA LYS A 637 37.48 35.00 -12.51
C LYS A 637 37.92 33.55 -12.65
N ALA A 638 37.35 32.63 -11.85
CA ALA A 638 37.70 31.21 -11.87
C ALA A 638 37.14 30.47 -13.10
N CYS A 639 35.95 30.85 -13.59
CA CYS A 639 35.26 30.16 -14.69
C CYS A 639 35.50 30.80 -16.06
N GLY A 640 36.55 31.60 -16.21
CA GLY A 640 36.94 32.16 -17.50
C GLY A 640 35.88 33.08 -18.13
N HIS A 641 35.13 33.82 -17.30
CA HIS A 641 34.07 34.73 -17.70
C HIS A 641 32.79 34.07 -18.25
N GLU A 642 32.53 32.80 -17.94
CA GLU A 642 31.28 32.11 -18.29
C GLU A 642 30.39 31.88 -17.05
N LEU A 643 29.08 32.08 -17.18
CA LEU A 643 28.08 31.79 -16.14
C LEU A 643 27.34 30.50 -16.49
N ASP A 644 27.25 29.56 -15.55
CA ASP A 644 26.50 28.32 -15.75
C ASP A 644 24.97 28.53 -15.64
N ASN A 645 24.19 27.64 -16.27
CA ASN A 645 22.73 27.75 -16.31
C ASN A 645 22.07 27.81 -14.93
N ARG A 646 22.67 27.11 -13.95
CA ARG A 646 22.12 27.04 -12.58
C ARG A 646 22.35 28.36 -11.82
N THR A 647 23.51 28.97 -11.97
CA THR A 647 23.81 30.28 -11.38
C THR A 647 22.95 31.35 -12.03
N ILE A 648 22.75 31.29 -13.36
CA ILE A 648 21.84 32.20 -14.06
C ILE A 648 20.41 32.11 -13.48
N SER A 649 19.87 30.90 -13.32
CA SER A 649 18.54 30.69 -12.71
C SER A 649 18.45 31.28 -11.30
N ILE A 650 19.47 31.10 -10.46
CA ILE A 650 19.51 31.69 -9.10
C ILE A 650 19.45 33.23 -9.17
N LEU A 651 20.10 33.84 -10.16
CA LEU A 651 20.15 35.29 -10.34
C LEU A 651 18.83 35.87 -10.90
N GLU A 652 18.10 35.11 -11.70
CA GLU A 652 16.80 35.54 -12.24
C GLU A 652 15.70 35.60 -11.18
N ASP A 653 15.72 34.68 -10.23
CA ASP A 653 14.75 34.57 -9.14
C ASP A 653 14.86 35.71 -8.11
N ILE A 654 15.86 36.58 -8.23
CA ILE A 654 16.07 37.68 -7.30
C ILE A 654 15.07 38.82 -7.60
N PRO A 655 14.24 39.24 -6.62
CA PRO A 655 13.31 40.35 -6.79
C PRO A 655 14.04 41.65 -7.15
N SER A 656 13.55 42.35 -8.16
CA SER A 656 14.21 43.56 -8.67
C SER A 656 14.20 44.68 -7.63
N GLU A 657 13.21 44.69 -6.73
CA GLU A 657 13.05 45.63 -5.63
C GLU A 657 14.19 45.51 -4.60
N ALA A 658 14.66 44.29 -4.33
CA ALA A 658 15.66 44.04 -3.31
C ALA A 658 17.10 44.36 -3.76
N ILE A 659 17.31 44.49 -5.07
CA ILE A 659 18.61 44.78 -5.66
C ILE A 659 18.81 46.30 -5.89
N LYS A 660 17.73 47.10 -5.89
CA LYS A 660 17.77 48.55 -6.16
C LYS A 660 18.64 49.34 -5.18
N GLU A 661 18.89 48.80 -3.99
CA GLU A 661 19.70 49.46 -2.97
C GLU A 661 21.22 49.34 -3.23
N ASN A 662 21.64 48.48 -4.18
CA ASN A 662 23.06 48.31 -4.51
C ASN A 662 23.28 48.23 -6.04
N ASP A 663 23.76 49.35 -6.61
CA ASP A 663 24.05 49.49 -8.04
C ASP A 663 24.97 48.40 -8.61
N LYS A 664 25.93 47.89 -7.82
CA LYS A 664 26.85 46.83 -8.25
C LYS A 664 26.11 45.49 -8.38
N SER A 665 25.28 45.14 -7.41
CA SER A 665 24.42 43.95 -7.49
C SER A 665 23.42 44.04 -8.65
N LEU A 666 22.87 45.22 -8.91
CA LEU A 666 21.92 45.46 -10.01
C LEU A 666 22.56 45.19 -11.36
N LYS A 667 23.77 45.70 -11.58
CA LYS A 667 24.55 45.45 -12.80
C LYS A 667 24.83 43.97 -13.02
N ILE A 668 25.22 43.24 -11.98
CA ILE A 668 25.47 41.78 -12.05
C ILE A 668 24.20 41.03 -12.50
N VAL A 669 23.06 41.32 -11.88
CA VAL A 669 21.80 40.62 -12.18
C VAL A 669 21.29 40.99 -13.57
N GLN A 670 21.43 42.24 -14.01
CA GLN A 670 21.07 42.67 -15.36
C GLN A 670 21.91 41.96 -16.43
N LEU A 671 23.22 41.76 -16.19
CA LEU A 671 24.07 40.98 -17.09
C LEU A 671 23.64 39.52 -17.17
N ALA A 672 23.33 38.89 -16.03
CA ALA A 672 22.84 37.52 -16.01
C ALA A 672 21.53 37.37 -16.80
N LYS A 673 20.60 38.32 -16.65
CA LYS A 673 19.34 38.38 -17.42
C LYS A 673 19.59 38.61 -18.92
N LYS A 674 20.57 39.44 -19.29
CA LYS A 674 21.00 39.65 -20.69
C LYS A 674 21.64 38.38 -21.28
N ALA A 675 22.41 37.65 -20.48
CA ALA A 675 23.00 36.37 -20.86
C ALA A 675 21.93 35.30 -21.12
N PHE A 676 20.94 35.20 -20.23
CA PHE A 676 19.85 34.23 -20.34
C PHE A 676 18.92 34.51 -21.54
N SER A 677 18.55 35.77 -21.75
CA SER A 677 17.73 36.17 -22.91
C SER A 677 18.44 35.93 -24.25
N SER A 678 19.77 35.97 -24.28
CA SER A 678 20.58 35.63 -25.46
C SER A 678 20.74 34.11 -25.65
N TYR A 679 20.66 33.33 -24.56
CA TYR A 679 20.77 31.86 -24.58
C TYR A 679 19.60 31.17 -25.30
N ASN A 680 18.37 31.67 -25.12
CA ASN A 680 17.20 31.21 -25.90
C ASN A 680 17.33 31.45 -27.42
N LYS A 681 18.40 32.14 -27.87
CA LYS A 681 18.75 32.40 -29.27
C LYS A 681 20.06 31.72 -29.72
N MET A 682 20.46 30.61 -29.10
CA MET A 682 21.54 29.69 -29.53
C MET A 682 23.00 30.13 -29.32
N LYS A 683 23.31 31.22 -28.61
CA LYS A 683 24.67 31.45 -28.09
C LYS A 683 24.69 32.52 -26.98
N PRO A 684 25.14 32.20 -25.75
CA PRO A 684 25.35 33.21 -24.74
C PRO A 684 26.66 33.96 -25.07
N LEU A 685 26.58 35.03 -25.85
CA LEU A 685 27.67 35.99 -25.98
C LEU A 685 27.37 37.17 -25.05
N ILE A 686 27.75 37.05 -23.78
CA ILE A 686 28.13 38.26 -23.07
C ILE A 686 29.53 38.61 -23.59
N ASP A 687 29.73 39.86 -23.99
CA ASP A 687 31.05 40.31 -24.45
C ASP A 687 32.07 40.21 -23.32
N LYS A 688 33.26 39.68 -23.62
CA LYS A 688 34.36 39.54 -22.65
C LYS A 688 34.82 40.90 -22.12
N GLU A 689 34.70 41.95 -22.92
CA GLU A 689 34.98 43.33 -22.49
C GLU A 689 33.93 43.85 -21.50
N GLU A 690 32.65 43.52 -21.70
CA GLU A 690 31.55 43.89 -20.80
C GLU A 690 31.73 43.20 -19.43
N ILE A 691 32.07 41.91 -19.42
CA ILE A 691 32.36 41.19 -18.16
C ILE A 691 33.60 41.75 -17.46
N SER A 692 34.67 42.05 -18.22
CA SER A 692 35.90 42.64 -17.67
C SER A 692 35.65 44.00 -17.02
N THR A 693 34.83 44.85 -17.65
CA THR A 693 34.45 46.16 -17.11
C THR A 693 33.68 46.05 -15.79
N ILE A 694 32.78 45.06 -15.68
CA ILE A 694 32.08 44.80 -14.42
C ILE A 694 33.03 44.23 -13.37
N LEU A 695 33.93 43.31 -13.72
CA LEU A 695 34.95 42.79 -12.81
C LEU A 695 35.83 43.89 -12.23
N GLU A 696 36.28 44.85 -13.04
CA GLU A 696 37.04 46.01 -12.57
C GLU A 696 36.22 46.89 -11.60
N SER A 697 34.92 47.06 -11.87
CA SER A 697 34.02 47.79 -10.98
C SER A 697 33.75 47.08 -9.64
N LEU A 698 33.86 45.75 -9.62
CA LEU A 698 33.71 44.93 -8.43
C LEU A 698 35.01 44.88 -7.63
N HIS A 699 36.16 44.81 -8.29
CA HIS A 699 37.47 44.69 -7.63
C HIS A 699 37.78 45.83 -6.64
N THR A 700 37.32 47.06 -6.91
CA THR A 700 37.64 48.27 -6.14
C THR A 700 37.05 48.37 -4.73
N GLY A 701 36.31 47.37 -4.23
CA GLY A 701 35.71 47.42 -2.89
C GLY A 701 35.58 46.09 -2.15
N VAL A 702 36.34 45.07 -2.54
CA VAL A 702 36.02 43.65 -2.24
C VAL A 702 37.07 42.92 -1.39
N ASP A 703 38.18 43.56 -0.99
CA ASP A 703 39.27 42.86 -0.27
C ASP A 703 38.83 42.25 1.07
N THR A 704 37.80 42.82 1.72
CA THR A 704 37.10 42.20 2.87
C THR A 704 35.60 42.55 2.83
N PRO A 705 34.69 41.59 2.57
CA PRO A 705 33.26 41.89 2.49
C PRO A 705 32.69 42.22 3.89
N VAL A 706 31.88 43.29 3.99
CA VAL A 706 31.28 43.70 5.26
C VAL A 706 29.93 43.01 5.47
N ILE A 707 29.78 42.29 6.58
CA ILE A 707 28.54 41.60 6.97
C ILE A 707 27.94 42.35 8.17
N LYS A 708 26.76 42.94 8.00
CA LYS A 708 26.05 43.73 9.03
C LYS A 708 24.82 43.01 9.58
N ASN A 709 24.46 43.31 10.83
CA ASN A 709 23.24 42.81 11.48
C ASN A 709 22.03 43.69 11.12
N GLU A 710 21.68 43.72 9.85
CA GLU A 710 20.51 44.46 9.34
C GLU A 710 19.55 43.43 8.72
N ASN A 711 18.23 43.65 8.86
CA ASN A 711 17.19 42.91 8.14
C ASN A 711 16.33 43.91 7.38
N LEU A 712 16.18 43.76 6.07
CA LEU A 712 15.34 44.64 5.24
C LEU A 712 13.86 44.31 5.50
N GLU A 713 13.03 45.34 5.69
CA GLU A 713 11.60 45.19 6.04
C GLU A 713 10.79 44.40 5.00
N TYR A 714 11.21 44.42 3.73
CA TYR A 714 10.49 43.82 2.61
C TYR A 714 10.94 42.39 2.25
N PHE A 715 11.86 41.79 3.02
CA PHE A 715 12.38 40.45 2.73
C PHE A 715 11.78 39.39 3.66
N ASN A 716 11.06 38.41 3.10
CA ASN A 716 10.38 37.36 3.87
C ASN A 716 11.33 36.43 4.64
N ARG A 717 12.61 36.36 4.29
CA ARG A 717 13.61 35.49 4.93
C ARG A 717 14.53 36.34 5.81
N LYS A 718 14.48 36.12 7.13
CA LYS A 718 15.32 36.85 8.10
C LYS A 718 16.73 36.27 8.15
N TYR A 719 17.75 37.12 8.10
CA TYR A 719 19.13 36.73 8.38
C TYR A 719 19.33 36.54 9.90
N LEU A 720 19.88 35.39 10.29
CA LEU A 720 20.06 34.99 11.69
C LEU A 720 21.51 35.22 12.15
N TYR A 721 21.91 36.49 12.23
CA TYR A 721 23.29 36.91 12.52
C TYR A 721 23.89 36.27 13.78
N HIS A 722 23.16 36.23 14.90
CA HIS A 722 23.68 35.64 16.15
C HIS A 722 24.01 34.15 16.05
N ILE A 723 23.25 33.40 15.25
CA ILE A 723 23.50 31.98 15.00
C ILE A 723 24.74 31.82 14.13
N ASP A 724 24.86 32.63 13.08
CA ASP A 724 25.98 32.63 12.15
C ASP A 724 27.31 32.96 12.86
N VAL A 725 27.33 33.98 13.73
CA VAL A 725 28.52 34.32 14.54
C VAL A 725 28.93 33.14 15.42
N ARG A 726 27.99 32.57 16.18
CA ARG A 726 28.27 31.41 17.04
C ARG A 726 28.84 30.24 16.23
N ASP A 727 28.19 29.88 15.13
CA ASP A 727 28.59 28.75 14.29
C ASP A 727 29.93 29.03 13.58
N SER A 728 30.22 30.28 13.23
CA SER A 728 31.49 30.70 12.65
C SER A 728 32.67 30.55 13.61
N GLU A 729 32.47 30.78 14.92
CA GLU A 729 33.53 30.59 15.92
C GLU A 729 33.91 29.11 16.06
N TYR A 730 32.92 28.20 16.03
CA TYR A 730 33.19 26.77 15.98
C TYR A 730 33.91 26.38 14.69
N LEU A 731 33.48 26.90 13.54
CA LEU A 731 34.13 26.62 12.26
C LEU A 731 35.57 27.14 12.17
N LYS A 732 35.84 28.34 12.71
CA LYS A 732 37.22 28.86 12.79
C LYS A 732 38.11 27.87 13.53
N TYR A 733 37.66 27.37 14.68
CA TYR A 733 38.41 26.36 15.44
C TYR A 733 38.64 25.08 14.63
N ILE A 734 37.61 24.58 13.94
CA ILE A 734 37.68 23.36 13.11
C ILE A 734 38.64 23.51 11.92
N ILE A 735 38.69 24.69 11.31
CA ILE A 735 39.45 24.97 10.08
C ILE A 735 40.89 25.47 10.37
N SER A 736 41.15 25.98 11.59
CA SER A 736 42.43 26.58 11.97
C SER A 736 43.56 25.58 12.27
N ILE A 737 43.24 24.29 12.36
CA ILE A 737 44.15 23.18 12.66
C ILE A 737 44.43 22.43 11.36
#